data_AF-A0A563VJ78-F1
#
_entry.id   AF-A0A563VJ78-F1
#
_cell.length_a   1.000
_cell.length_b   1.000
_cell.length_c   1.000
_cell.angle_alpha   90.00
_cell.angle_beta   90.00
_cell.angle_gamma   90.00
#
_symmetry.space_group_name_H-M   'P 1'
#
loop_
_entity.id
_entity.type
_entity.pdbx_description
1 polymer ?
#
loop_
_entity_poly.entity_id
_entity_poly.type
_entity_poly.pdbx_seq_one_letter_code
_entity_poly.pdbx_strand_id
1 'polypeptide(L)'
;MALTQPIKALLQANQLRWNSDQIDEETRVPTTGGTIGSGVDLSYQFISSRPSGLSTEAFKNFTSFSFTQRNRIRTALNNFSDVANINFTEVNSNPTVTIGYAETYYDWNGDGEIENDERAGGLAQLPRNGGSRVVIDRSKVNFDIGSSGYRTTLHELGHAVGGFNDVTVGLNSSEDFTEAHENRNKGVDGAVLNSNQDSRKYTVMSYNNHPDMNANPSSLLLYDIAALQHLYGANMDTRRFSDRYTWSNNSAFIEAIWDAGGTDTIDASNQTRDTTINLNAGSFSSIGTNGWGGNAKDNLAIAYNVTIEYAYGGTGDDSITGNNAQNYLHGGDGNDTLVGGSGRDSLVGGDGNDRIRSDGDGGLYYGEAGNDLMFSGIGGETMDGGSGIDSIYHIDYDGDYTFNMASGETNFGSESFINFERVYMGDGDDEVTGNASNNRIYGGRGKDTLVGGTGRDSIFGGDDNDEIHSDGDRGFYYGDAGNDRMFAGFGSETMDGGSGADWIYHPTINWNYDFDMESGLTNATGESFTNFEHVVMGSDKNRVTGNASANIIHGNEGDDTLIGGAGRDSLYGGDDNDEIHSDGDGGFYSGGAGNDVMFSGIGGETMNGGSGIDTIDHTTYNDDYTFNMANGETNFGSESFINFENTVMGDGNDKVTGTNRSNIINTGGGNDVLRGYTSYNDIEIDWLTGGVGEDRYIVGDLHGNAYTNAGNSDYALITGFEEGDVITLDLRDSYDNHDYRFGSSPIGNVSGTGIFDETGDLLALVAGVNSSDLTLSPQSYTVSVKYA
;
A
#
# COMPACT_ATOMS: atom_id res chain seq x y z
N MET A 1 43.30 1.28 -27.45
CA MET A 1 43.07 -0.18 -27.49
C MET A 1 42.06 -0.67 -26.45
N ALA A 2 42.07 -0.19 -25.19
CA ALA A 2 41.05 -0.61 -24.21
C ALA A 2 39.63 -0.12 -24.54
N LEU A 3 39.48 1.08 -25.14
CA LEU A 3 38.21 1.67 -25.56
C LEU A 3 37.66 1.19 -26.91
N THR A 4 38.48 0.53 -27.74
CA THR A 4 38.05 0.02 -29.05
C THR A 4 37.38 -1.35 -28.97
N GLN A 5 37.62 -2.11 -27.89
CA GLN A 5 36.96 -3.40 -27.65
C GLN A 5 35.46 -3.27 -27.39
N PRO A 6 34.98 -2.35 -26.54
CA PRO A 6 33.55 -2.07 -26.37
C PRO A 6 32.88 -1.66 -27.69
N ILE A 7 33.49 -0.76 -28.47
CA ILE A 7 32.95 -0.32 -29.76
C ILE A 7 32.91 -1.48 -30.76
N LYS A 8 33.95 -2.32 -30.83
CA LYS A 8 33.96 -3.50 -31.70
C LYS A 8 32.89 -4.52 -31.29
N ALA A 9 32.76 -4.82 -30.00
CA ALA A 9 31.74 -5.71 -29.47
C ALA A 9 30.33 -5.18 -29.72
N LEU A 10 30.15 -3.85 -29.64
CA LEU A 10 28.88 -3.18 -29.88
C LEU A 10 28.50 -3.16 -31.36
N LEU A 11 29.46 -2.92 -32.24
CA LEU A 11 29.29 -3.09 -33.68
C LEU A 11 28.93 -4.55 -34.00
N GLN A 12 29.60 -5.53 -33.38
CA GLN A 12 29.29 -6.96 -33.53
C GLN A 12 27.89 -7.33 -33.01
N ALA A 13 27.50 -6.82 -31.84
CA ALA A 13 26.19 -7.08 -31.23
C ALA A 13 25.04 -6.55 -32.11
N ASN A 14 25.25 -5.41 -32.76
CA ASN A 14 24.30 -4.83 -33.71
C ASN A 14 24.46 -5.37 -35.14
N GLN A 15 25.26 -6.41 -35.34
CA GLN A 15 25.56 -7.00 -36.65
C GLN A 15 26.12 -6.01 -37.68
N LEU A 16 26.64 -4.87 -37.20
CA LEU A 16 27.43 -3.91 -37.96
C LEU A 16 28.79 -4.54 -38.24
N ARG A 17 28.85 -5.46 -39.20
CA ARG A 17 30.11 -5.96 -39.74
C ARG A 17 30.65 -4.87 -40.62
N TRP A 18 31.81 -4.35 -40.30
CA TRP A 18 32.50 -3.37 -41.10
C TRP A 18 33.67 -4.06 -41.81
N ASN A 19 33.83 -3.74 -43.09
CA ASN A 19 34.65 -4.37 -44.12
C ASN A 19 36.10 -4.80 -43.71
N SER A 20 36.63 -4.37 -42.58
CA SER A 20 38.00 -4.68 -42.13
C SER A 20 38.33 -6.15 -41.84
N ASP A 21 37.36 -7.07 -41.78
CA ASP A 21 37.64 -8.49 -41.46
C ASP A 21 37.93 -9.36 -42.73
N GLN A 22 37.78 -8.83 -43.96
CA GLN A 22 38.01 -9.59 -45.22
C GLN A 22 38.66 -8.79 -46.38
N ILE A 23 39.32 -7.65 -46.14
CA ILE A 23 39.90 -6.90 -47.27
C ILE A 23 41.30 -7.39 -47.67
N ASP A 24 41.38 -7.83 -48.92
CA ASP A 24 42.56 -8.17 -49.73
C ASP A 24 43.62 -7.05 -49.73
N GLU A 25 44.90 -7.42 -49.89
CA GLU A 25 46.10 -6.56 -49.73
C GLU A 25 46.16 -5.32 -50.67
N GLU A 26 45.17 -5.12 -51.55
CA GLU A 26 45.10 -4.00 -52.51
C GLU A 26 44.18 -2.82 -52.12
N THR A 27 43.23 -3.00 -51.18
CA THR A 27 42.26 -1.95 -50.80
C THR A 27 42.51 -1.43 -49.38
N ARG A 28 43.21 -0.32 -49.32
CA ARG A 28 43.86 0.26 -48.14
C ARG A 28 42.87 0.89 -47.15
N VAL A 29 43.07 0.59 -45.85
CA VAL A 29 42.81 1.47 -44.70
C VAL A 29 43.48 2.84 -44.97
N PRO A 30 42.93 3.99 -44.52
CA PRO A 30 42.98 5.25 -45.26
C PRO A 30 44.40 5.73 -45.54
N THR A 31 44.50 6.41 -46.69
CA THR A 31 45.53 7.25 -47.34
C THR A 31 46.86 7.60 -46.66
N THR A 32 47.13 7.24 -45.40
CA THR A 32 48.34 7.56 -44.63
C THR A 32 48.96 6.40 -43.85
N GLY A 33 48.40 5.18 -43.86
CA GLY A 33 49.05 4.01 -43.22
C GLY A 33 48.88 3.91 -41.70
N GLY A 34 47.78 4.46 -41.16
CA GLY A 34 47.44 4.39 -39.74
C GLY A 34 46.90 3.03 -39.29
N THR A 35 46.90 2.79 -37.97
CA THR A 35 46.30 1.60 -37.33
C THR A 35 44.82 1.88 -37.01
N ILE A 36 43.92 0.89 -37.08
CA ILE A 36 42.52 1.07 -36.64
C ILE A 36 42.50 1.63 -35.21
N GLY A 37 41.68 2.67 -35.01
CA GLY A 37 41.56 3.41 -33.76
C GLY A 37 42.62 4.49 -33.54
N SER A 38 43.44 4.81 -34.55
CA SER A 38 44.38 5.94 -34.52
C SER A 38 43.86 7.10 -35.37
N GLY A 39 44.04 8.32 -34.86
CA GLY A 39 43.59 9.53 -35.55
C GLY A 39 44.31 9.79 -36.87
N VAL A 40 43.74 10.65 -37.70
CA VAL A 40 44.21 10.95 -39.06
C VAL A 40 44.13 12.44 -39.38
N ASP A 41 45.16 12.95 -40.08
CA ASP A 41 45.13 14.26 -40.71
C ASP A 41 44.71 14.11 -42.18
N LEU A 42 43.61 14.75 -42.56
CA LEU A 42 43.09 14.78 -43.92
C LEU A 42 43.10 16.20 -44.46
N SER A 43 43.48 16.36 -45.73
CA SER A 43 43.40 17.64 -46.43
C SER A 43 42.26 17.64 -47.45
N TYR A 44 41.56 18.76 -47.60
CA TYR A 44 40.46 18.87 -48.55
C TYR A 44 40.56 20.11 -49.44
N GLN A 45 39.95 20.03 -50.62
CA GLN A 45 39.90 21.14 -51.57
C GLN A 45 38.53 21.22 -52.26
N PHE A 46 37.98 22.43 -52.34
CA PHE A 46 36.84 22.71 -53.21
C PHE A 46 37.31 22.91 -54.65
N ILE A 47 36.69 22.20 -55.58
CA ILE A 47 37.00 22.31 -57.02
C ILE A 47 35.82 22.91 -57.79
N SER A 48 36.16 23.70 -58.81
CA SER A 48 35.20 24.33 -59.73
C SER A 48 35.27 23.78 -61.15
N SER A 49 36.14 22.79 -61.40
CA SER A 49 36.32 22.15 -62.69
C SER A 49 36.50 20.64 -62.52
N ARG A 50 36.11 19.87 -63.53
CA ARG A 50 36.22 18.41 -63.52
C ARG A 50 37.70 17.98 -63.50
N PRO A 51 38.17 17.22 -62.51
CA PRO A 51 39.52 16.65 -62.50
C PRO A 51 39.75 15.70 -63.67
N SER A 52 41.00 15.59 -64.13
CA SER A 52 41.40 14.56 -65.08
C SER A 52 41.11 13.17 -64.49
N GLY A 53 40.36 12.35 -65.22
CA GLY A 53 39.97 11.00 -64.81
C GLY A 53 38.61 10.84 -64.10
N LEU A 54 37.78 11.89 -63.97
CA LEU A 54 36.34 11.69 -63.72
C LEU A 54 35.59 11.48 -65.04
N SER A 55 34.56 10.64 -65.07
CA SER A 55 33.73 10.42 -66.27
C SER A 55 33.10 11.73 -66.77
N THR A 56 33.13 11.95 -68.08
CA THR A 56 32.44 13.07 -68.75
C THR A 56 30.93 12.88 -68.84
N GLU A 57 30.47 11.64 -68.74
CA GLU A 57 29.06 11.26 -68.84
C GLU A 57 28.40 11.31 -67.46
N ALA A 58 29.09 10.83 -66.42
CA ALA A 58 28.59 10.85 -65.05
C ALA A 58 28.66 12.22 -64.37
N PHE A 59 29.56 13.11 -64.81
CA PHE A 59 29.77 14.42 -64.18
C PHE A 59 29.81 15.56 -65.19
N LYS A 60 28.73 16.34 -65.24
CA LYS A 60 28.54 17.44 -66.20
C LYS A 60 28.51 18.79 -65.48
N ASN A 61 28.86 19.86 -66.19
CA ASN A 61 28.62 21.24 -65.78
C ASN A 61 29.12 21.63 -64.36
N PHE A 62 30.40 21.39 -64.07
CA PHE A 62 31.03 21.82 -62.80
C PHE A 62 30.89 23.32 -62.57
N THR A 63 30.60 23.70 -61.33
CA THR A 63 30.53 25.09 -60.87
C THR A 63 31.14 25.24 -59.49
N SER A 64 31.53 26.46 -59.12
CA SER A 64 31.99 26.75 -57.77
C SER A 64 30.83 26.72 -56.77
N PHE A 65 31.03 26.10 -55.62
CA PHE A 65 30.17 26.32 -54.46
C PHE A 65 30.12 27.82 -54.11
N SER A 66 28.97 28.28 -53.62
CA SER A 66 28.86 29.60 -53.00
C SER A 66 29.64 29.65 -51.67
N PHE A 67 29.87 30.85 -51.14
CA PHE A 67 30.51 31.01 -49.84
C PHE A 67 29.73 30.30 -48.72
N THR A 68 28.39 30.45 -48.72
CA THR A 68 27.50 29.80 -47.74
C THR A 68 27.57 28.28 -47.84
N GLN A 69 27.54 27.73 -49.06
CA GLN A 69 27.66 26.28 -49.28
C GLN A 69 29.00 25.74 -48.76
N ARG A 70 30.12 26.41 -49.08
CA ARG A 70 31.43 26.02 -48.55
C ARG A 70 31.45 26.02 -47.03
N ASN A 71 30.91 27.05 -46.38
CA ASN A 71 30.87 27.08 -44.91
C ASN A 71 30.04 25.95 -44.33
N ARG A 72 28.90 25.60 -44.93
CA ARG A 72 28.10 24.45 -44.48
C ARG A 72 28.81 23.11 -44.70
N ILE A 73 29.56 22.96 -45.78
CA ILE A 73 30.40 21.77 -45.99
C ILE A 73 31.54 21.71 -44.95
N ARG A 74 32.11 22.85 -44.56
CA ARG A 74 33.08 22.91 -43.44
C ARG A 74 32.43 22.49 -42.12
N THR A 75 31.20 22.91 -41.85
CA THR A 75 30.42 22.42 -40.69
C THR A 75 30.20 20.91 -40.76
N ALA A 76 29.87 20.36 -41.93
CA ALA A 76 29.74 18.92 -42.12
C ALA A 76 31.05 18.18 -41.83
N LEU A 77 32.19 18.67 -42.33
CA LEU A 77 33.52 18.13 -42.01
C LEU A 77 33.84 18.21 -40.50
N ASN A 78 33.51 19.33 -39.85
CA ASN A 78 33.66 19.45 -38.41
C ASN A 78 32.83 18.41 -37.66
N ASN A 79 31.65 18.01 -38.16
CA ASN A 79 30.85 16.96 -37.52
C ASN A 79 31.60 15.61 -37.45
N PHE A 80 32.39 15.26 -38.47
CA PHE A 80 33.26 14.08 -38.44
C PHE A 80 34.41 14.24 -37.42
N SER A 81 35.00 15.44 -37.36
CA SER A 81 36.07 15.79 -36.41
C SER A 81 35.58 15.86 -34.96
N ASP A 82 34.33 16.26 -34.73
CA ASP A 82 33.72 16.33 -33.41
C ASP A 82 33.63 14.91 -32.81
N VAL A 83 33.28 13.91 -33.60
CA VAL A 83 32.98 12.56 -33.10
C VAL A 83 34.18 11.62 -33.11
N ALA A 84 35.20 11.88 -33.93
CA ALA A 84 36.36 11.02 -34.10
C ALA A 84 37.65 11.84 -34.34
N ASN A 85 38.83 11.25 -34.07
CA ASN A 85 40.13 11.94 -34.18
C ASN A 85 40.55 12.17 -35.64
N ILE A 86 39.81 13.00 -36.35
CA ILE A 86 40.04 13.37 -37.73
C ILE A 86 40.29 14.87 -37.76
N ASN A 87 41.40 15.30 -38.33
CA ASN A 87 41.71 16.72 -38.48
C ASN A 87 41.67 17.12 -39.95
N PHE A 88 40.78 18.04 -40.31
CA PHE A 88 40.61 18.49 -41.69
C PHE A 88 41.32 19.82 -41.96
N THR A 89 42.21 19.84 -42.96
CA THR A 89 42.90 21.05 -43.41
C THR A 89 42.52 21.42 -44.85
N GLU A 90 41.99 22.62 -45.08
CA GLU A 90 41.72 23.11 -46.44
C GLU A 90 43.03 23.45 -47.16
N VAL A 91 43.23 22.92 -48.37
CA VAL A 91 44.46 23.11 -49.17
C VAL A 91 44.13 23.55 -50.61
N ASN A 92 45.13 24.16 -51.26
CA ASN A 92 45.00 24.66 -52.64
C ASN A 92 45.51 23.67 -53.71
N SER A 93 46.20 22.60 -53.31
CA SER A 93 46.66 21.54 -54.21
C SER A 93 46.95 20.25 -53.45
N ASN A 94 46.90 19.12 -54.16
CA ASN A 94 47.14 17.77 -53.64
C ASN A 94 46.32 17.40 -52.38
N PRO A 95 44.99 17.58 -52.38
CA PRO A 95 44.14 17.22 -51.25
C PRO A 95 44.03 15.69 -51.09
N THR A 96 43.75 15.22 -49.88
CA THR A 96 43.29 13.83 -49.67
C THR A 96 41.82 13.65 -50.04
N VAL A 97 40.99 14.70 -49.93
CA VAL A 97 39.57 14.70 -50.33
C VAL A 97 39.27 15.88 -51.25
N THR A 98 38.78 15.60 -52.46
CA THR A 98 38.36 16.64 -53.40
C THR A 98 36.84 16.78 -53.37
N ILE A 99 36.32 18.00 -53.20
CA ILE A 99 34.87 18.26 -53.08
C ILE A 99 34.40 19.15 -54.25
N GLY A 100 33.55 18.60 -55.10
CA GLY A 100 33.02 19.27 -56.29
C GLY A 100 31.50 19.48 -56.28
N TYR A 101 31.03 20.38 -57.14
CA TYR A 101 29.62 20.69 -57.34
C TYR A 101 29.30 20.64 -58.84
N ALA A 102 28.56 19.62 -59.27
CA ALA A 102 28.32 19.31 -60.69
C ALA A 102 26.94 18.65 -60.86
N GLU A 103 26.45 18.52 -62.09
CA GLU A 103 25.37 17.56 -62.34
C GLU A 103 25.95 16.15 -62.28
N THR A 104 25.34 15.30 -61.45
CA THR A 104 25.78 13.92 -61.24
C THR A 104 24.76 12.94 -61.82
N TYR A 105 25.26 11.95 -62.55
CA TYR A 105 24.47 10.89 -63.15
C TYR A 105 25.09 9.54 -62.84
N TYR A 106 24.26 8.52 -62.67
CA TYR A 106 24.69 7.16 -62.37
C TYR A 106 23.84 6.18 -63.17
N ASP A 107 24.46 5.27 -63.90
CA ASP A 107 23.78 4.21 -64.67
C ASP A 107 23.05 3.27 -63.68
N TRP A 108 21.75 3.50 -63.49
CA TRP A 108 20.92 2.78 -62.52
C TRP A 108 20.40 1.47 -63.08
N ASN A 109 20.20 1.40 -64.40
CA ASN A 109 19.65 0.25 -65.09
C ASN A 109 20.75 -0.78 -65.45
N GLY A 110 22.02 -0.39 -65.41
CA GLY A 110 23.20 -1.20 -65.65
C GLY A 110 23.41 -1.57 -67.11
N ASP A 111 22.83 -0.82 -68.05
CA ASP A 111 22.90 -1.09 -69.49
C ASP A 111 24.18 -0.54 -70.15
N GLY A 112 24.99 0.21 -69.40
CA GLY A 112 26.26 0.79 -69.84
C GLY A 112 26.14 2.15 -70.52
N GLU A 113 24.94 2.73 -70.63
CA GLU A 113 24.70 4.10 -71.08
C GLU A 113 24.12 4.95 -69.95
N ILE A 114 24.60 6.20 -69.80
CA ILE A 114 24.08 7.12 -68.79
C ILE A 114 23.03 8.03 -69.43
N GLU A 115 21.78 7.86 -69.01
CA GLU A 115 20.63 8.61 -69.50
C GLU A 115 20.39 9.92 -68.72
N ASN A 116 19.53 10.80 -69.23
CA ASN A 116 19.32 12.13 -68.63
C ASN A 116 18.38 12.12 -67.41
N ASP A 117 17.58 11.08 -67.25
CA ASP A 117 16.69 10.83 -66.10
C ASP A 117 17.38 10.07 -64.95
N GLU A 118 18.60 9.58 -65.17
CA GLU A 118 19.43 8.85 -64.20
C GLU A 118 20.23 9.75 -63.24
N ARG A 119 19.62 10.85 -62.80
CA ARG A 119 20.31 11.87 -62.01
C ARG A 119 20.49 11.42 -60.55
N ALA A 120 21.73 11.41 -60.07
CA ALA A 120 22.07 11.12 -58.68
C ALA A 120 22.03 12.40 -57.81
N GLY A 121 21.88 12.23 -56.48
CA GLY A 121 21.92 13.35 -55.53
C GLY A 121 23.33 13.80 -55.16
N GLY A 122 24.30 12.89 -55.28
CA GLY A 122 25.71 13.04 -55.02
C GLY A 122 26.41 11.73 -55.38
N LEU A 123 27.73 11.76 -55.53
CA LEU A 123 28.56 10.58 -55.72
C LEU A 123 29.91 10.78 -55.04
N ALA A 124 30.38 9.74 -54.37
CA ALA A 124 31.68 9.72 -53.71
C ALA A 124 32.50 8.48 -54.05
N GLN A 125 33.80 8.59 -53.84
CA GLN A 125 34.75 7.48 -53.93
C GLN A 125 35.24 7.11 -52.55
N LEU A 126 35.26 5.81 -52.27
CA LEU A 126 35.91 5.26 -51.08
C LEU A 126 37.40 5.68 -51.00
N PRO A 127 38.00 5.68 -49.79
CA PRO A 127 39.41 5.98 -49.59
C PRO A 127 40.30 5.11 -50.47
N ARG A 128 41.22 5.75 -51.22
CA ARG A 128 42.15 5.08 -52.12
C ARG A 128 43.44 5.87 -52.32
N ASN A 129 44.46 5.23 -52.88
CA ASN A 129 45.69 5.91 -53.26
C ASN A 129 45.43 7.00 -54.30
N GLY A 130 45.82 8.23 -53.98
CA GLY A 130 45.55 9.41 -54.80
C GLY A 130 44.34 10.23 -54.35
N GLY A 131 43.71 9.87 -53.23
CA GLY A 131 42.65 10.65 -52.58
C GLY A 131 41.23 10.26 -53.01
N SER A 132 40.27 10.62 -52.16
CA SER A 132 38.83 10.44 -52.37
C SER A 132 38.25 11.65 -53.10
N ARG A 133 37.13 11.45 -53.79
CA ARG A 133 36.41 12.51 -54.50
C ARG A 133 34.96 12.46 -54.04
N VAL A 134 34.40 13.63 -53.73
CA VAL A 134 33.01 13.85 -53.39
C VAL A 134 32.47 14.86 -54.39
N VAL A 135 31.35 14.54 -55.04
CA VAL A 135 30.68 15.47 -55.95
C VAL A 135 29.21 15.53 -55.55
N ILE A 136 28.76 16.73 -55.18
CA ILE A 136 27.36 16.97 -54.79
C ILE A 136 26.60 17.49 -56.01
N ASP A 137 25.38 16.97 -56.22
CA ASP A 137 24.58 17.35 -57.37
C ASP A 137 24.10 18.81 -57.29
N ARG A 138 24.08 19.51 -58.42
CA ARG A 138 23.64 20.92 -58.51
C ARG A 138 22.16 21.17 -58.21
N SER A 139 21.32 20.13 -58.11
CA SER A 139 19.95 20.26 -57.62
C SER A 139 19.89 20.57 -56.12
N LYS A 140 20.94 20.24 -55.37
CA LYS A 140 21.04 20.55 -53.94
C LYS A 140 21.44 22.00 -53.78
N VAL A 141 20.47 22.90 -53.69
CA VAL A 141 20.74 24.34 -53.52
C VAL A 141 20.81 24.77 -52.05
N ASN A 142 20.04 24.12 -51.18
CA ASN A 142 20.03 24.37 -49.75
C ASN A 142 21.00 23.43 -49.02
N PHE A 143 21.89 24.00 -48.22
CA PHE A 143 22.87 23.30 -47.38
C PHE A 143 22.74 23.66 -45.91
N ASP A 144 21.63 24.30 -45.50
CA ASP A 144 21.35 24.49 -44.09
C ASP A 144 21.23 23.15 -43.37
N ILE A 145 21.59 23.14 -42.10
CA ILE A 145 21.58 21.95 -41.25
C ILE A 145 20.15 21.35 -41.28
N GLY A 146 20.04 20.03 -41.46
CA GLY A 146 18.76 19.33 -41.63
C GLY A 146 18.14 19.43 -43.04
N SER A 147 18.79 20.10 -43.99
CA SER A 147 18.35 20.10 -45.40
C SER A 147 18.81 18.86 -46.16
N SER A 148 18.14 18.56 -47.28
CA SER A 148 18.54 17.45 -48.17
C SER A 148 19.98 17.60 -48.70
N GLY A 149 20.44 18.83 -48.98
CA GLY A 149 21.81 19.07 -49.45
C GLY A 149 22.85 18.87 -48.34
N TYR A 150 22.54 19.27 -47.11
CA TYR A 150 23.41 19.01 -45.96
C TYR A 150 23.52 17.52 -45.64
N ARG A 151 22.40 16.79 -45.62
CA ARG A 151 22.39 15.32 -45.46
C ARG A 151 23.20 14.63 -46.55
N THR A 152 22.99 14.99 -47.82
CA THR A 152 23.79 14.42 -48.91
C THR A 152 25.28 14.73 -48.71
N THR A 153 25.63 15.92 -48.22
CA THR A 153 27.04 16.23 -47.88
C THR A 153 27.61 15.27 -46.84
N LEU A 154 26.88 15.02 -45.74
CA LEU A 154 27.30 14.07 -44.70
C LEU A 154 27.46 12.66 -45.26
N HIS A 155 26.48 12.20 -46.07
CA HIS A 155 26.49 10.88 -46.70
C HIS A 155 27.71 10.68 -47.63
N GLU A 156 27.94 11.61 -48.56
CA GLU A 156 29.08 11.50 -49.49
C GLU A 156 30.43 11.61 -48.77
N LEU A 157 30.51 12.42 -47.71
CA LEU A 157 31.69 12.45 -46.85
C LEU A 157 31.87 11.14 -46.08
N GLY A 158 30.79 10.46 -45.68
CA GLY A 158 30.83 9.13 -45.06
C GLY A 158 31.53 8.11 -45.95
N HIS A 159 31.21 8.07 -47.24
CA HIS A 159 31.96 7.27 -48.21
C HIS A 159 33.43 7.70 -48.29
N ALA A 160 33.70 8.99 -48.48
CA ALA A 160 35.04 9.48 -48.79
C ALA A 160 36.02 9.47 -47.61
N VAL A 161 35.51 9.66 -46.39
CA VAL A 161 36.27 9.75 -45.14
C VAL A 161 36.20 8.43 -44.40
N GLY A 162 35.02 7.86 -44.22
CA GLY A 162 34.86 6.63 -43.47
C GLY A 162 35.14 5.37 -44.30
N GLY A 163 35.07 5.44 -45.63
CA GLY A 163 35.05 4.23 -46.46
C GLY A 163 33.75 3.45 -46.34
N PHE A 164 32.67 4.14 -45.99
CA PHE A 164 31.38 3.54 -45.71
C PHE A 164 30.78 3.10 -47.06
N ASN A 165 30.22 1.90 -47.17
CA ASN A 165 29.42 1.54 -48.34
C ASN A 165 27.96 1.95 -48.12
N ASP A 166 27.20 2.03 -49.21
CA ASP A 166 25.74 2.20 -49.12
C ASP A 166 25.12 1.09 -48.28
N VAL A 167 24.22 1.45 -47.37
CA VAL A 167 23.39 0.47 -46.68
C VAL A 167 22.10 0.32 -47.46
N THR A 168 21.84 -0.88 -47.97
CA THR A 168 20.56 -1.23 -48.61
C THR A 168 20.19 -2.66 -48.27
N VAL A 169 19.00 -2.83 -47.68
CA VAL A 169 18.32 -4.13 -47.65
C VAL A 169 17.55 -4.31 -48.96
N GLY A 170 17.84 -5.39 -49.68
CA GLY A 170 17.07 -5.78 -50.86
C GLY A 170 15.61 -6.04 -50.48
N LEU A 171 14.71 -5.15 -50.89
CA LEU A 171 13.26 -5.37 -50.79
C LEU A 171 12.77 -6.06 -52.07
N ASN A 172 12.23 -7.28 -51.94
CA ASN A 172 10.78 -7.51 -52.14
C ASN A 172 10.37 -8.98 -52.02
N SER A 173 9.35 -9.20 -51.19
CA SER A 173 8.46 -10.36 -51.20
C SER A 173 7.18 -10.02 -51.99
N SER A 174 7.24 -10.04 -53.32
CA SER A 174 6.09 -10.28 -54.20
C SER A 174 6.55 -10.36 -55.65
N GLU A 175 6.15 -11.44 -56.30
CA GLU A 175 6.49 -11.86 -57.66
C GLU A 175 6.09 -10.82 -58.72
N ASP A 176 7.07 -10.06 -59.23
CA ASP A 176 7.39 -9.86 -60.66
C ASP A 176 8.50 -8.78 -60.79
N PHE A 177 9.76 -9.22 -60.79
CA PHE A 177 10.94 -8.38 -61.07
C PHE A 177 12.02 -9.25 -61.72
N THR A 178 11.88 -9.58 -63.00
CA THR A 178 12.76 -10.56 -63.66
C THR A 178 14.14 -10.04 -64.11
N GLU A 179 14.53 -8.78 -63.86
CA GLU A 179 15.84 -8.29 -64.37
C GLU A 179 16.49 -7.11 -63.59
N ALA A 180 15.89 -6.58 -62.52
CA ALA A 180 16.30 -5.28 -61.92
C ALA A 180 17.11 -5.34 -60.61
N HIS A 181 17.83 -6.44 -60.33
CA HIS A 181 18.61 -6.51 -59.08
C HIS A 181 19.88 -7.36 -59.13
N GLU A 182 20.31 -7.86 -60.29
CA GLU A 182 21.63 -8.49 -60.39
C GLU A 182 22.79 -7.47 -60.28
N ASN A 183 22.51 -6.15 -60.24
CA ASN A 183 23.51 -5.08 -60.05
C ASN A 183 23.32 -4.14 -58.84
N ARG A 184 22.23 -4.27 -58.05
CA ARG A 184 22.30 -3.94 -56.61
C ARG A 184 23.10 -5.03 -55.83
N ASN A 185 23.51 -6.09 -56.54
CA ASN A 185 24.36 -7.21 -56.14
C ASN A 185 25.88 -6.94 -56.33
N LYS A 186 26.34 -5.74 -55.98
CA LYS A 186 27.73 -5.55 -55.51
C LYS A 186 27.75 -4.87 -54.16
N GLY A 187 26.98 -5.42 -53.22
CA GLY A 187 27.42 -5.54 -51.84
C GLY A 187 28.62 -6.48 -51.77
N VAL A 188 29.74 -6.07 -52.38
CA VAL A 188 31.04 -6.66 -52.06
C VAL A 188 31.53 -5.87 -50.85
N ASP A 189 31.11 -6.42 -49.71
CA ASP A 189 31.79 -6.37 -48.43
C ASP A 189 31.31 -5.29 -47.41
N GLY A 190 30.53 -5.77 -46.44
CA GLY A 190 30.71 -5.38 -45.04
C GLY A 190 29.89 -4.23 -44.45
N ALA A 191 28.55 -4.27 -44.53
CA ALA A 191 27.60 -3.93 -43.43
C ALA A 191 26.16 -4.27 -43.84
N VAL A 192 25.63 -5.42 -43.40
CA VAL A 192 24.21 -5.75 -43.59
C VAL A 192 23.48 -5.32 -42.32
N LEU A 193 22.90 -4.11 -42.32
CA LEU A 193 21.88 -3.77 -41.34
C LEU A 193 20.63 -4.62 -41.62
N ASN A 194 19.91 -5.00 -40.56
CA ASN A 194 18.59 -5.58 -40.76
C ASN A 194 17.63 -4.53 -41.35
N SER A 195 16.53 -4.98 -41.95
CA SER A 195 15.55 -4.09 -42.60
C SER A 195 15.00 -3.00 -41.69
N ASN A 196 15.00 -3.24 -40.38
CA ASN A 196 14.41 -2.34 -39.39
C ASN A 196 15.43 -1.29 -38.89
N GLN A 197 16.71 -1.49 -39.18
CA GLN A 197 17.83 -0.62 -38.80
C GLN A 197 18.41 0.15 -39.99
N ASP A 198 18.22 -0.33 -41.21
CA ASP A 198 18.55 0.40 -42.43
C ASP A 198 17.59 1.58 -42.64
N SER A 199 17.82 2.66 -41.90
CA SER A 199 17.09 3.91 -42.04
C SER A 199 17.88 5.10 -41.51
N ARG A 200 17.46 6.30 -41.89
CA ARG A 200 17.95 7.58 -41.34
C ARG A 200 17.56 7.82 -39.87
N LYS A 201 17.08 6.80 -39.13
CA LYS A 201 17.10 6.77 -37.67
C LYS A 201 18.50 6.45 -37.13
N TYR A 202 19.24 5.57 -37.80
CA TYR A 202 20.48 5.02 -37.26
C TYR A 202 21.74 5.48 -38.01
N THR A 203 21.64 5.76 -39.31
CA THR A 203 22.80 6.14 -40.15
C THR A 203 22.42 7.08 -41.29
N VAL A 204 23.27 8.07 -41.58
CA VAL A 204 23.14 8.93 -42.77
C VAL A 204 23.45 8.18 -44.06
N MET A 205 24.08 6.99 -43.98
CA MET A 205 24.41 6.14 -45.13
C MET A 205 23.21 5.37 -45.68
N SER A 206 22.07 5.39 -45.00
CA SER A 206 20.84 4.75 -45.47
C SER A 206 20.08 5.62 -46.48
N TYR A 207 19.57 4.97 -47.53
CA TYR A 207 18.61 5.60 -48.44
C TYR A 207 17.20 5.63 -47.89
N ASN A 208 16.86 4.75 -46.95
CA ASN A 208 15.53 4.70 -46.37
C ASN A 208 15.32 5.88 -45.40
N ASN A 209 14.17 6.52 -45.50
CA ASN A 209 13.81 7.59 -44.57
C ASN A 209 13.69 7.05 -43.15
N HIS A 210 13.78 7.95 -42.17
CA HIS A 210 13.31 7.64 -40.82
C HIS A 210 11.85 7.20 -40.91
N PRO A 211 11.44 6.08 -40.29
CA PRO A 211 10.08 5.55 -40.42
C PRO A 211 9.01 6.54 -39.93
N ASP A 212 9.32 7.27 -38.86
CA ASP A 212 8.36 8.15 -38.18
C ASP A 212 8.66 9.65 -38.24
N MET A 213 9.65 10.10 -39.02
CA MET A 213 10.08 11.51 -39.03
C MET A 213 10.17 12.08 -40.45
N ASN A 214 9.62 13.28 -40.62
CA ASN A 214 9.73 14.09 -41.84
C ASN A 214 10.82 15.16 -41.71
N ALA A 215 12.05 14.71 -41.53
CA ALA A 215 13.23 15.57 -41.46
C ALA A 215 14.42 14.88 -42.10
N ASN A 216 15.47 15.64 -42.41
CA ASN A 216 16.78 15.04 -42.70
C ASN A 216 17.70 15.19 -41.49
N PRO A 217 18.66 14.27 -41.31
CA PRO A 217 19.69 14.36 -40.28
C PRO A 217 20.40 15.72 -40.24
N SER A 218 20.53 16.30 -39.03
CA SER A 218 21.31 17.50 -38.72
C SER A 218 22.76 17.18 -38.37
N SER A 219 23.06 15.93 -38.02
CA SER A 219 24.41 15.43 -37.69
C SER A 219 24.64 14.01 -38.24
N LEU A 220 25.83 13.49 -37.99
CA LEU A 220 26.09 12.05 -38.05
C LEU A 220 25.27 11.32 -36.99
N LEU A 221 24.75 10.13 -37.32
CA LEU A 221 23.85 9.38 -36.46
C LEU A 221 24.57 8.26 -35.69
N LEU A 222 23.84 7.58 -34.81
CA LEU A 222 24.36 6.62 -33.83
C LEU A 222 25.38 5.63 -34.41
N TYR A 223 25.09 5.03 -35.58
CA TYR A 223 25.98 4.05 -36.19
C TYR A 223 27.13 4.68 -36.97
N ASP A 224 26.94 5.88 -37.53
CA ASP A 224 28.00 6.62 -38.20
C ASP A 224 29.09 6.99 -37.19
N ILE A 225 28.69 7.46 -36.01
CA ILE A 225 29.58 7.80 -34.91
C ILE A 225 30.37 6.58 -34.47
N ALA A 226 29.68 5.47 -34.16
CA ALA A 226 30.35 4.24 -33.72
C ALA A 226 31.37 3.71 -34.75
N ALA A 227 31.03 3.74 -36.03
CA ALA A 227 31.90 3.31 -37.11
C ALA A 227 33.14 4.23 -37.27
N LEU A 228 32.96 5.56 -37.23
CA LEU A 228 34.09 6.50 -37.30
C LEU A 228 35.02 6.37 -36.09
N GLN A 229 34.47 6.21 -34.89
CA GLN A 229 35.25 6.03 -33.67
C GLN A 229 36.01 4.70 -33.66
N HIS A 230 35.45 3.67 -34.28
CA HIS A 230 36.18 2.42 -34.49
C HIS A 230 37.41 2.63 -35.38
N LEU A 231 37.24 3.33 -36.51
CA LEU A 231 38.32 3.58 -37.48
C LEU A 231 39.41 4.51 -36.94
N TYR A 232 39.01 5.61 -36.32
CA TYR A 232 39.89 6.75 -36.05
C TYR A 232 40.07 7.03 -34.55
N GLY A 233 39.36 6.32 -33.68
CA GLY A 233 39.28 6.62 -32.26
C GLY A 233 38.34 7.79 -31.98
N ALA A 234 37.66 7.76 -30.83
CA ALA A 234 36.80 8.84 -30.37
C ALA A 234 37.58 10.11 -30.06
N ASN A 235 37.01 11.27 -30.39
CA ASN A 235 37.58 12.57 -30.05
C ASN A 235 37.09 13.00 -28.66
N MET A 236 37.99 12.92 -27.68
CA MET A 236 37.71 13.23 -26.28
C MET A 236 37.92 14.71 -25.92
N ASP A 237 38.24 15.58 -26.89
CA ASP A 237 38.35 17.02 -26.67
C ASP A 237 37.05 17.77 -27.01
N THR A 238 36.12 17.11 -27.70
CA THR A 238 34.83 17.68 -28.08
C THR A 238 33.93 17.79 -26.87
N ARG A 239 33.47 19.02 -26.56
CA ARG A 239 32.42 19.24 -25.55
C ARG A 239 32.75 18.67 -24.15
N ARG A 240 34.02 18.61 -23.78
CA ARG A 240 34.48 18.02 -22.49
C ARG A 240 34.08 18.79 -21.20
N PHE A 241 33.15 19.72 -21.27
CA PHE A 241 32.62 20.50 -20.15
C PHE A 241 31.09 20.51 -20.26
N SER A 242 30.40 20.90 -19.17
CA SER A 242 28.94 20.96 -19.16
C SER A 242 28.33 21.69 -20.36
N ASP A 243 27.54 20.95 -21.13
CA ASP A 243 26.82 21.42 -22.31
C ASP A 243 25.30 21.29 -22.12
N ARG A 244 24.55 22.22 -22.73
CA ARG A 244 23.07 22.22 -22.71
C ARG A 244 22.53 22.14 -24.14
N TYR A 245 21.77 21.09 -24.41
CA TYR A 245 21.21 20.77 -25.72
C TYR A 245 19.73 21.17 -25.77
N THR A 246 19.39 22.07 -26.70
CA THR A 246 18.02 22.62 -26.87
C THR A 246 17.60 22.57 -28.32
N TRP A 247 16.31 22.33 -28.58
CA TRP A 247 15.75 22.29 -29.94
C TRP A 247 14.57 23.23 -30.13
N SER A 248 14.28 23.59 -31.38
CA SER A 248 13.11 24.39 -31.73
C SER A 248 11.83 23.59 -31.49
N ASN A 249 10.83 24.19 -30.84
CA ASN A 249 9.52 23.55 -30.63
C ASN A 249 8.67 23.37 -31.92
N ASN A 250 9.08 24.02 -33.01
CA ASN A 250 8.31 24.07 -34.26
C ASN A 250 9.05 23.45 -35.46
N SER A 251 10.20 22.81 -35.25
CA SER A 251 11.01 22.28 -36.35
C SER A 251 11.41 20.84 -36.08
N ALA A 252 11.05 19.94 -37.00
CA ALA A 252 11.49 18.56 -36.96
C ALA A 252 13.01 18.47 -37.19
N PHE A 253 13.68 17.61 -36.44
CA PHE A 253 15.11 17.36 -36.55
C PHE A 253 15.38 15.87 -36.37
N ILE A 254 16.56 15.40 -36.78
CA ILE A 254 17.07 14.05 -36.49
C ILE A 254 18.56 14.20 -36.15
N GLU A 255 18.98 13.78 -34.97
CA GLU A 255 20.31 14.07 -34.43
C GLU A 255 20.83 12.94 -33.53
N ALA A 256 22.15 12.84 -33.41
CA ALA A 256 22.81 12.07 -32.35
C ALA A 256 23.83 12.93 -31.60
N ILE A 257 23.80 12.87 -30.27
CA ILE A 257 24.73 13.58 -29.39
C ILE A 257 26.01 12.77 -29.23
N TRP A 258 27.14 13.42 -29.47
CA TRP A 258 28.45 12.97 -29.00
C TRP A 258 28.95 13.99 -27.98
N ASP A 259 29.32 13.53 -26.79
CA ASP A 259 29.89 14.35 -25.74
C ASP A 259 31.06 13.60 -25.09
N ALA A 260 32.16 14.28 -24.83
CA ALA A 260 33.35 13.67 -24.22
C ALA A 260 33.35 13.74 -22.69
N GLY A 261 32.42 14.48 -22.08
CA GLY A 261 32.18 14.50 -20.65
C GLY A 261 31.88 15.90 -20.12
N GLY A 262 31.44 15.98 -18.88
CA GLY A 262 30.88 17.21 -18.35
C GLY A 262 29.78 16.85 -17.37
N THR A 263 28.87 17.78 -17.16
CA THR A 263 27.56 17.48 -16.59
C THR A 263 26.57 18.12 -17.54
N ASP A 264 25.94 17.28 -18.34
CA ASP A 264 25.32 17.67 -19.58
C ASP A 264 23.81 17.58 -19.49
N THR A 265 23.11 18.43 -20.25
CA THR A 265 21.66 18.58 -20.13
C THR A 265 20.95 18.44 -21.46
N ILE A 266 19.98 17.55 -21.52
CA ILE A 266 18.91 17.58 -22.53
C ILE A 266 17.81 18.52 -22.02
N ASP A 267 17.58 19.61 -22.72
CA ASP A 267 16.61 20.63 -22.33
C ASP A 267 15.47 20.72 -23.34
N ALA A 268 14.34 20.12 -22.97
CA ALA A 268 13.07 20.19 -23.68
C ALA A 268 12.07 21.15 -23.02
N SER A 269 12.51 22.07 -22.15
CA SER A 269 11.61 22.97 -21.39
C SER A 269 10.82 23.96 -22.23
N ASN A 270 11.13 24.09 -23.52
CA ASN A 270 10.39 24.91 -24.46
C ASN A 270 9.38 24.12 -25.31
N GLN A 271 9.30 22.80 -25.11
CA GLN A 271 8.37 21.93 -25.82
C GLN A 271 6.97 22.02 -25.19
N THR A 272 5.95 21.98 -26.03
CA THR A 272 4.53 21.98 -25.61
C THR A 272 3.84 20.67 -25.99
N ARG A 273 4.62 19.65 -26.30
CA ARG A 273 4.19 18.33 -26.73
C ARG A 273 4.86 17.35 -25.81
N ASP A 274 4.18 16.25 -25.55
CA ASP A 274 4.72 15.09 -24.86
C ASP A 274 6.07 14.70 -25.46
N THR A 275 7.05 14.58 -24.59
CA THR A 275 8.41 14.17 -24.88
C THR A 275 8.70 12.83 -24.21
N THR A 276 9.62 12.09 -24.81
CA THR A 276 10.20 10.91 -24.17
C THR A 276 11.69 11.10 -24.17
N ILE A 277 12.28 11.27 -22.99
CA ILE A 277 13.71 11.52 -22.81
C ILE A 277 14.33 10.30 -22.14
N ASN A 278 15.32 9.71 -22.78
CA ASN A 278 16.08 8.60 -22.25
C ASN A 278 17.56 8.96 -22.24
N LEU A 279 18.15 9.04 -21.04
CA LEU A 279 19.55 9.44 -20.84
C LEU A 279 20.54 8.29 -21.01
N ASN A 280 20.08 7.07 -21.32
CA ASN A 280 20.96 5.93 -21.50
C ASN A 280 21.75 6.02 -22.83
N ALA A 281 23.05 5.73 -22.78
CA ALA A 281 23.90 5.70 -23.97
C ALA A 281 23.37 4.70 -25.01
N GLY A 282 23.27 5.12 -26.27
CA GLY A 282 22.74 4.31 -27.36
C GLY A 282 21.21 4.23 -27.43
N SER A 283 20.51 4.89 -26.51
CA SER A 283 19.06 5.00 -26.53
C SER A 283 18.58 6.14 -27.43
N PHE A 284 17.26 6.19 -27.64
CA PHE A 284 16.59 7.22 -28.41
C PHE A 284 15.59 7.96 -27.54
N SER A 285 15.44 9.24 -27.84
CA SER A 285 14.47 10.17 -27.27
C SER A 285 13.57 10.74 -28.38
N SER A 286 12.40 11.19 -27.99
CA SER A 286 11.35 11.76 -28.83
C SER A 286 11.05 13.18 -28.38
N ILE A 287 11.54 14.19 -29.12
CA ILE A 287 11.45 15.61 -28.72
C ILE A 287 10.92 16.45 -29.87
N GLY A 288 9.85 17.19 -29.62
CA GLY A 288 9.25 18.14 -30.57
C GLY A 288 8.30 17.51 -31.58
N THR A 289 8.35 17.96 -32.84
CA THR A 289 7.40 17.52 -33.89
C THR A 289 8.03 16.54 -34.88
N ASN A 290 7.23 15.59 -35.38
CA ASN A 290 7.63 14.71 -36.49
C ASN A 290 7.67 15.39 -37.86
N GLY A 291 7.29 16.67 -37.97
CA GLY A 291 7.26 17.40 -39.25
C GLY A 291 6.03 17.11 -40.13
N TRP A 292 5.08 16.31 -39.62
CA TRP A 292 3.72 16.15 -40.14
C TRP A 292 2.66 16.73 -39.19
N GLY A 293 3.08 17.41 -38.12
CA GLY A 293 2.19 17.99 -37.11
C GLY A 293 1.84 17.03 -35.95
N GLY A 294 2.50 15.88 -35.84
CA GLY A 294 2.44 14.99 -34.67
C GLY A 294 3.69 15.10 -33.78
N ASN A 295 3.73 14.31 -32.69
CA ASN A 295 4.89 14.19 -31.81
C ASN A 295 6.02 13.50 -32.58
N ALA A 296 7.25 13.95 -32.32
CA ALA A 296 8.44 13.27 -32.83
C ALA A 296 8.53 11.84 -32.28
N LYS A 297 9.30 11.00 -32.96
CA LYS A 297 9.60 9.64 -32.51
C LYS A 297 11.05 9.31 -32.80
N ASP A 298 11.78 8.90 -31.76
CA ASP A 298 13.16 8.42 -31.82
C ASP A 298 14.11 9.32 -32.64
N ASN A 299 13.92 10.63 -32.54
CA ASN A 299 14.60 11.60 -33.38
C ASN A 299 15.91 12.11 -32.78
N LEU A 300 16.16 11.86 -31.50
CA LEU A 300 17.40 12.18 -30.82
C LEU A 300 18.03 10.90 -30.29
N ALA A 301 19.27 10.60 -30.65
CA ALA A 301 20.05 9.52 -30.06
C ALA A 301 21.16 10.07 -29.14
N ILE A 302 21.53 9.30 -28.13
CA ILE A 302 22.78 9.52 -27.39
C ILE A 302 23.81 8.51 -27.91
N ALA A 303 24.99 8.95 -28.35
CA ALA A 303 26.02 8.04 -28.83
C ALA A 303 26.50 7.10 -27.71
N TYR A 304 27.05 5.95 -28.10
CA TYR A 304 27.57 4.99 -27.12
C TYR A 304 28.73 5.57 -26.30
N ASN A 305 28.77 5.23 -25.01
CA ASN A 305 29.73 5.75 -24.02
C ASN A 305 29.65 7.27 -23.77
N VAL A 306 28.54 7.91 -24.15
CA VAL A 306 28.21 9.26 -23.70
C VAL A 306 27.34 9.15 -22.45
N THR A 307 27.65 9.97 -21.44
CA THR A 307 26.80 10.14 -20.27
C THR A 307 26.16 11.52 -20.37
N ILE A 308 24.84 11.57 -20.20
CA ILE A 308 24.08 12.80 -20.02
C ILE A 308 23.44 12.70 -18.64
N GLU A 309 23.61 13.71 -17.80
CA GLU A 309 23.17 13.66 -16.42
C GLU A 309 21.79 14.28 -16.23
N TYR A 310 21.48 15.37 -16.94
CA TYR A 310 20.30 16.19 -16.65
C TYR A 310 19.28 16.17 -17.79
N ALA A 311 18.00 16.20 -17.43
CA ALA A 311 16.88 16.32 -18.35
C ALA A 311 15.83 17.31 -17.83
N TYR A 312 15.29 18.12 -18.74
CA TYR A 312 14.09 18.93 -18.50
C TYR A 312 13.04 18.55 -19.55
N GLY A 313 11.87 18.12 -19.12
CA GLY A 313 10.65 18.07 -19.94
C GLY A 313 10.10 19.48 -20.17
N GLY A 314 8.94 19.57 -20.81
CA GLY A 314 8.25 20.77 -21.25
C GLY A 314 6.91 20.98 -20.54
N THR A 315 5.87 21.33 -21.31
CA THR A 315 4.50 21.53 -20.80
C THR A 315 3.54 20.40 -21.21
N GLY A 316 4.06 19.26 -21.65
CA GLY A 316 3.28 18.10 -22.12
C GLY A 316 3.41 16.96 -21.11
N ASP A 317 2.67 15.87 -21.31
CA ASP A 317 2.80 14.70 -20.42
C ASP A 317 4.07 13.92 -20.80
N ASP A 318 5.18 14.20 -20.12
CA ASP A 318 6.52 13.75 -20.47
C ASP A 318 6.92 12.43 -19.79
N SER A 319 7.81 11.69 -20.44
CA SER A 319 8.43 10.50 -19.84
C SER A 319 9.94 10.64 -19.85
N ILE A 320 10.53 10.67 -18.65
CA ILE A 320 11.96 10.90 -18.47
C ILE A 320 12.58 9.71 -17.73
N THR A 321 13.56 9.06 -18.36
CA THR A 321 14.34 7.97 -17.79
C THR A 321 15.80 8.38 -17.72
N GLY A 322 16.38 8.39 -16.53
CA GLY A 322 17.80 8.61 -16.30
C GLY A 322 18.65 7.36 -16.61
N ASN A 323 19.84 7.29 -16.03
CA ASN A 323 20.84 6.26 -16.28
C ASN A 323 21.51 5.84 -14.96
N ASN A 324 22.76 5.34 -15.01
CA ASN A 324 23.45 4.85 -13.81
C ASN A 324 24.30 5.95 -13.13
N ALA A 325 24.29 7.18 -13.65
CA ALA A 325 24.94 8.32 -13.05
C ALA A 325 23.94 9.09 -12.20
N GLN A 326 24.42 9.95 -11.30
CA GLN A 326 23.56 10.87 -10.58
C GLN A 326 22.85 11.81 -11.57
N ASN A 327 21.53 11.70 -11.65
CA ASN A 327 20.70 12.45 -12.55
C ASN A 327 19.95 13.60 -11.86
N TYR A 328 19.66 14.64 -12.62
CA TYR A 328 18.67 15.67 -12.28
C TYR A 328 17.59 15.66 -13.35
N LEU A 329 16.38 15.26 -13.00
CA LEU A 329 15.25 15.15 -13.93
C LEU A 329 14.15 16.10 -13.46
N HIS A 330 13.66 16.95 -14.36
CA HIS A 330 12.53 17.82 -14.09
C HIS A 330 11.45 17.59 -15.15
N GLY A 331 10.24 17.23 -14.73
CA GLY A 331 9.09 16.99 -15.61
C GLY A 331 8.64 18.28 -16.29
N GLY A 332 8.20 19.26 -15.51
CA GLY A 332 7.76 20.56 -16.03
C GLY A 332 6.30 20.80 -15.68
N ASP A 333 5.51 21.25 -16.66
CA ASP A 333 4.04 21.21 -16.52
C ASP A 333 3.54 19.96 -17.26
N GLY A 334 2.53 19.27 -16.75
CA GLY A 334 2.02 18.03 -17.37
C GLY A 334 1.95 16.91 -16.36
N ASN A 335 1.37 15.77 -16.73
CA ASN A 335 1.38 14.57 -15.90
C ASN A 335 2.56 13.70 -16.33
N ASP A 336 3.69 13.89 -15.70
CA ASP A 336 4.97 13.34 -16.11
C ASP A 336 5.26 11.99 -15.46
N THR A 337 6.14 11.21 -16.07
CA THR A 337 6.65 9.96 -15.51
C THR A 337 8.16 10.00 -15.45
N LEU A 338 8.71 10.00 -14.22
CA LEU A 338 10.13 10.14 -13.96
C LEU A 338 10.70 8.88 -13.30
N VAL A 339 11.79 8.36 -13.87
CA VAL A 339 12.56 7.23 -13.32
C VAL A 339 14.04 7.61 -13.34
N GLY A 340 14.65 7.68 -12.16
CA GLY A 340 16.05 8.10 -12.00
C GLY A 340 17.04 7.12 -12.62
N GLY A 341 16.88 5.83 -12.33
CA GLY A 341 17.84 4.82 -12.73
C GLY A 341 18.59 4.36 -11.50
N SER A 342 19.92 4.23 -11.58
CA SER A 342 20.75 3.96 -10.40
C SER A 342 21.52 5.21 -10.01
N GLY A 343 21.76 5.39 -8.72
CA GLY A 343 22.53 6.52 -8.20
C GLY A 343 21.68 7.52 -7.42
N ARG A 344 22.36 8.52 -6.85
CA ARG A 344 21.73 9.51 -5.97
C ARG A 344 21.03 10.61 -6.76
N ASP A 345 19.88 10.28 -7.32
CA ASP A 345 19.17 11.14 -8.25
C ASP A 345 18.38 12.26 -7.57
N SER A 346 18.04 13.30 -8.34
CA SER A 346 17.11 14.36 -7.95
C SER A 346 16.01 14.45 -9.00
N LEU A 347 14.79 14.05 -8.64
CA LEU A 347 13.62 14.06 -9.51
C LEU A 347 12.63 15.11 -9.03
N VAL A 348 12.14 15.93 -9.95
CA VAL A 348 11.12 16.97 -9.69
C VAL A 348 10.01 16.77 -10.72
N GLY A 349 8.80 16.46 -10.28
CA GLY A 349 7.61 16.33 -11.13
C GLY A 349 7.28 17.68 -11.76
N GLY A 350 6.74 18.58 -10.93
CA GLY A 350 6.41 19.95 -11.33
C GLY A 350 4.92 20.22 -11.17
N ASP A 351 4.31 20.90 -12.14
CA ASP A 351 2.86 21.16 -12.13
C ASP A 351 2.12 20.02 -12.85
N GLY A 352 1.32 19.23 -12.15
CA GLY A 352 0.48 18.16 -12.71
C GLY A 352 0.47 16.92 -11.82
N ASN A 353 -0.22 15.84 -12.23
CA ASN A 353 -0.24 14.62 -11.43
C ASN A 353 0.86 13.67 -11.91
N ASP A 354 2.00 13.74 -11.27
CA ASP A 354 3.22 13.07 -11.69
C ASP A 354 3.35 11.66 -11.13
N ARG A 355 4.19 10.86 -11.80
CA ARG A 355 4.55 9.50 -11.39
C ARG A 355 6.04 9.43 -11.21
N ILE A 356 6.49 9.27 -9.98
CA ILE A 356 7.91 9.31 -9.63
C ILE A 356 8.30 7.97 -9.00
N ARG A 357 9.41 7.38 -9.46
CA ARG A 357 9.93 6.13 -8.87
C ARG A 357 11.37 6.29 -8.41
N SER A 358 11.59 6.00 -7.12
CA SER A 358 12.90 5.81 -6.53
C SER A 358 13.41 4.39 -6.77
N ASP A 359 14.72 4.25 -6.77
CA ASP A 359 15.44 2.99 -6.77
C ASP A 359 16.01 2.63 -5.38
N GLY A 360 15.92 3.54 -4.42
CA GLY A 360 16.45 3.40 -3.05
C GLY A 360 17.91 3.86 -2.87
N ASP A 361 18.59 4.37 -3.90
CA ASP A 361 20.03 4.69 -3.80
C ASP A 361 20.33 6.00 -3.04
N GLY A 362 19.32 6.66 -2.48
CA GLY A 362 19.44 7.82 -1.59
C GLY A 362 19.41 9.19 -2.26
N GLY A 363 18.39 9.38 -3.10
CA GLY A 363 18.07 10.60 -3.85
C GLY A 363 17.06 11.55 -3.19
N LEU A 364 16.66 12.57 -3.94
CA LEU A 364 15.61 13.53 -3.60
C LEU A 364 14.50 13.45 -4.65
N TYR A 365 13.25 13.29 -4.22
CA TYR A 365 12.11 13.09 -5.11
C TYR A 365 11.00 14.05 -4.69
N TYR A 366 10.59 14.95 -5.58
CA TYR A 366 9.60 15.99 -5.31
C TYR A 366 8.44 15.86 -6.30
N GLY A 367 7.21 15.67 -5.80
CA GLY A 367 5.98 15.73 -6.61
C GLY A 367 5.68 17.16 -7.08
N GLU A 368 5.76 18.11 -6.14
CA GLU A 368 5.43 19.54 -6.31
C GLU A 368 3.93 19.83 -6.32
N ALA A 369 3.28 20.15 -7.45
CA ALA A 369 1.90 20.61 -7.45
C ALA A 369 0.99 19.66 -8.22
N GLY A 370 0.11 18.94 -7.53
CA GLY A 370 -0.82 18.01 -8.14
C GLY A 370 -1.17 16.87 -7.20
N ASN A 371 -1.81 15.82 -7.70
CA ASN A 371 -1.99 14.60 -6.91
C ASN A 371 -1.01 13.55 -7.41
N ASP A 372 0.17 13.53 -6.81
CA ASP A 372 1.30 12.77 -7.28
C ASP A 372 1.25 11.32 -6.78
N LEU A 373 1.85 10.44 -7.58
CA LEU A 373 2.03 9.04 -7.24
C LEU A 373 3.51 8.71 -7.17
N MET A 374 3.97 8.40 -5.97
CA MET A 374 5.37 8.12 -5.70
C MET A 374 5.54 6.66 -5.27
N PHE A 375 6.54 6.01 -5.85
CA PHE A 375 6.94 4.65 -5.51
C PHE A 375 8.29 4.70 -4.81
N SER A 376 8.32 4.36 -3.53
CA SER A 376 9.56 4.30 -2.76
C SER A 376 10.36 3.05 -3.10
N GLY A 377 11.69 3.23 -3.12
CA GLY A 377 12.61 2.11 -3.20
C GLY A 377 12.94 1.62 -1.79
N ILE A 378 13.85 0.66 -1.70
CA ILE A 378 14.39 0.22 -0.41
C ILE A 378 15.69 0.99 -0.18
N GLY A 379 15.71 1.92 0.76
CA GLY A 379 16.90 2.74 0.94
C GLY A 379 16.75 3.96 1.84
N GLY A 380 17.58 4.98 1.56
CA GLY A 380 17.68 6.20 2.36
C GLY A 380 17.43 7.44 1.52
N GLU A 381 16.23 7.58 0.97
CA GLU A 381 15.77 8.68 0.12
C GLU A 381 14.91 9.72 0.86
N THR A 382 14.80 10.92 0.29
CA THR A 382 13.77 11.88 0.70
C THR A 382 12.71 11.99 -0.38
N MET A 383 11.45 11.75 -0.02
CA MET A 383 10.30 11.98 -0.88
C MET A 383 9.39 13.05 -0.29
N ASP A 384 8.98 13.98 -1.12
CA ASP A 384 8.05 15.05 -0.76
C ASP A 384 6.94 15.11 -1.82
N GLY A 385 5.71 14.78 -1.43
CA GLY A 385 4.54 14.86 -2.32
C GLY A 385 4.22 16.28 -2.74
N GLY A 386 4.56 17.28 -1.93
CA GLY A 386 4.30 18.68 -2.21
C GLY A 386 2.87 19.10 -1.86
N SER A 387 2.12 19.61 -2.84
CA SER A 387 0.80 20.20 -2.67
C SER A 387 -0.25 19.46 -3.48
N GLY A 388 -1.25 18.94 -2.79
CA GLY A 388 -2.40 18.29 -3.38
C GLY A 388 -2.85 17.13 -2.50
N ILE A 389 -3.16 15.99 -3.10
CA ILE A 389 -3.47 14.75 -2.37
C ILE A 389 -2.58 13.65 -2.92
N ASP A 390 -1.44 13.48 -2.27
CA ASP A 390 -0.32 12.70 -2.79
C ASP A 390 -0.34 11.29 -2.22
N SER A 391 0.15 10.35 -3.02
CA SER A 391 0.12 8.92 -2.70
C SER A 391 1.51 8.34 -2.74
N ILE A 392 1.93 7.68 -1.66
CA ILE A 392 3.15 6.90 -1.60
C ILE A 392 2.84 5.40 -1.55
N TYR A 393 3.52 4.65 -2.39
CA TYR A 393 3.45 3.19 -2.46
C TYR A 393 4.79 2.62 -1.99
N HIS A 394 4.78 2.01 -0.82
CA HIS A 394 5.88 1.24 -0.24
C HIS A 394 5.57 -0.26 -0.29
N ILE A 395 5.11 -0.72 -1.45
CA ILE A 395 4.56 -2.07 -1.62
C ILE A 395 5.59 -3.11 -2.10
N ASP A 396 6.79 -2.66 -2.48
CA ASP A 396 7.85 -3.52 -3.00
C ASP A 396 8.77 -4.06 -1.88
N TYR A 397 8.49 -3.71 -0.62
CA TYR A 397 9.18 -4.19 0.58
C TYR A 397 8.26 -5.16 1.35
N ASP A 398 8.80 -6.34 1.69
CA ASP A 398 8.06 -7.44 2.34
C ASP A 398 8.44 -7.58 3.83
N GLY A 399 8.81 -6.50 4.52
CA GLY A 399 9.22 -6.56 5.92
C GLY A 399 8.70 -5.39 6.75
N ASP A 400 8.79 -5.54 8.07
CA ASP A 400 8.27 -4.58 9.04
C ASP A 400 8.82 -3.17 8.82
N TYR A 401 7.91 -2.22 8.67
CA TYR A 401 8.18 -0.84 8.36
C TYR A 401 7.51 0.09 9.37
N THR A 402 8.16 1.21 9.69
CA THR A 402 7.54 2.24 10.53
C THR A 402 7.49 3.54 9.76
N PHE A 403 6.34 4.20 9.74
CA PHE A 403 6.17 5.50 9.11
C PHE A 403 5.35 6.46 9.98
N ASN A 404 5.95 7.59 10.35
CA ASN A 404 5.24 8.69 11.01
C ASN A 404 5.00 9.84 10.02
N MET A 405 3.77 9.99 9.53
CA MET A 405 3.39 10.98 8.51
C MET A 405 3.48 12.44 9.00
N ALA A 406 3.57 12.68 10.31
CA ALA A 406 3.66 14.03 10.88
C ALA A 406 5.11 14.54 10.91
N SER A 407 6.08 13.66 11.18
CA SER A 407 7.51 13.97 11.20
C SER A 407 8.21 13.63 9.89
N GLY A 408 7.63 12.73 9.12
CA GLY A 408 8.21 12.13 7.93
C GLY A 408 9.34 11.14 8.23
N GLU A 409 9.45 10.66 9.47
CA GLU A 409 10.48 9.71 9.90
C GLU A 409 10.05 8.26 9.63
N THR A 410 11.05 7.43 9.31
CA THR A 410 10.88 5.99 9.07
C THR A 410 11.89 5.17 9.89
N ASN A 411 11.78 3.84 9.90
CA ASN A 411 12.77 2.98 10.56
C ASN A 411 14.07 2.77 9.72
N PHE A 412 14.18 3.36 8.52
CA PHE A 412 15.40 3.35 7.70
C PHE A 412 16.17 4.67 7.83
N GLY A 413 17.44 4.56 8.21
CA GLY A 413 18.27 5.73 8.45
C GLY A 413 18.53 6.56 7.19
N SER A 414 18.24 7.87 7.24
CA SER A 414 18.34 8.84 6.13
C SER A 414 17.18 8.79 5.14
N GLU A 415 16.15 8.01 5.41
CA GLU A 415 14.90 8.05 4.67
C GLU A 415 13.93 9.07 5.29
N SER A 416 13.17 9.77 4.46
CA SER A 416 12.10 10.66 4.94
C SER A 416 11.00 10.87 3.91
N PHE A 417 9.75 10.70 4.33
CA PHE A 417 8.56 10.87 3.49
C PHE A 417 7.66 11.96 4.05
N ILE A 418 7.44 13.03 3.29
CA ILE A 418 6.74 14.23 3.76
C ILE A 418 5.63 14.59 2.77
N ASN A 419 4.56 15.23 3.27
CA ASN A 419 3.42 15.71 2.48
C ASN A 419 2.76 14.59 1.66
N PHE A 420 2.44 13.48 2.34
CA PHE A 420 1.60 12.42 1.79
C PHE A 420 0.30 12.33 2.58
N GLU A 421 -0.81 12.15 1.87
CA GLU A 421 -2.11 11.90 2.46
C GLU A 421 -2.55 10.45 2.27
N ARG A 422 -2.00 9.74 1.27
CA ARG A 422 -2.32 8.33 1.03
C ARG A 422 -1.07 7.46 1.12
N VAL A 423 -1.14 6.43 1.96
CA VAL A 423 -0.04 5.49 2.20
C VAL A 423 -0.53 4.08 1.87
N TYR A 424 0.28 3.37 1.10
CA TYR A 424 0.08 1.97 0.76
C TYR A 424 1.31 1.19 1.17
N MET A 425 1.14 0.38 2.21
CA MET A 425 2.16 -0.50 2.74
C MET A 425 2.13 -1.88 2.07
N GLY A 426 3.21 -2.64 2.29
CA GLY A 426 3.50 -3.91 1.61
C GLY A 426 3.05 -5.12 2.41
N ASP A 427 3.86 -6.18 2.37
CA ASP A 427 3.77 -7.26 3.35
C ASP A 427 4.72 -6.90 4.53
N GLY A 428 4.37 -7.19 5.79
CA GLY A 428 5.17 -6.86 6.97
C GLY A 428 4.30 -6.54 8.19
N ASP A 429 4.83 -6.63 9.42
CA ASP A 429 4.11 -6.09 10.58
C ASP A 429 4.40 -4.57 10.67
N ASP A 430 3.58 -3.75 10.01
CA ASP A 430 3.88 -2.32 9.77
C ASP A 430 3.26 -1.39 10.83
N GLU A 431 3.97 -0.32 11.21
CA GLU A 431 3.49 0.72 12.12
C GLU A 431 3.35 2.05 11.38
N VAL A 432 2.12 2.51 11.13
CA VAL A 432 1.84 3.78 10.44
C VAL A 432 1.08 4.72 11.34
N THR A 433 1.63 5.90 11.58
CA THR A 433 0.96 7.00 12.29
C THR A 433 0.65 8.15 11.33
N GLY A 434 -0.63 8.46 11.17
CA GLY A 434 -1.11 9.61 10.43
C GLY A 434 -0.76 10.97 11.05
N ASN A 435 -1.09 12.03 10.34
CA ASN A 435 -0.84 13.41 10.72
C ASN A 435 -2.17 14.13 11.05
N ALA A 436 -2.22 15.45 10.90
CA ALA A 436 -3.42 16.23 11.23
C ALA A 436 -4.37 16.45 10.03
N SER A 437 -4.00 15.92 8.86
CA SER A 437 -4.79 15.97 7.63
C SER A 437 -5.64 14.70 7.50
N ASN A 438 -6.62 14.71 6.59
CA ASN A 438 -7.39 13.51 6.26
C ASN A 438 -6.48 12.47 5.59
N ASN A 439 -6.10 11.43 6.31
CA ASN A 439 -5.21 10.40 5.81
C ASN A 439 -5.97 9.18 5.29
N ARG A 440 -5.38 8.51 4.30
CA ARG A 440 -5.83 7.19 3.83
C ARG A 440 -4.68 6.21 3.95
N ILE A 441 -4.81 5.24 4.83
CA ILE A 441 -3.74 4.30 5.19
C ILE A 441 -4.21 2.88 4.88
N TYR A 442 -3.36 2.11 4.20
CA TYR A 442 -3.55 0.69 3.94
C TYR A 442 -2.36 -0.06 4.53
N GLY A 443 -2.60 -0.95 5.50
CA GLY A 443 -1.58 -1.78 6.17
C GLY A 443 -1.05 -2.90 5.27
N GLY A 444 -1.95 -3.62 4.59
CA GLY A 444 -1.53 -4.61 3.60
C GLY A 444 -1.60 -6.04 4.15
N ARG A 445 -0.48 -6.75 4.22
CA ARG A 445 -0.43 -8.06 4.90
C ARG A 445 0.47 -7.98 6.10
N GLY A 446 0.10 -8.66 7.17
CA GLY A 446 0.88 -8.73 8.39
C GLY A 446 0.09 -8.12 9.53
N LYS A 447 0.69 -8.03 10.71
CA LYS A 447 0.00 -7.49 11.88
C LYS A 447 0.33 -6.03 12.03
N ASP A 448 -0.50 -5.19 11.44
CA ASP A 448 -0.24 -3.78 11.33
C ASP A 448 -0.73 -3.02 12.56
N THR A 449 -0.04 -1.95 12.92
CA THR A 449 -0.45 -0.97 13.93
C THR A 449 -0.68 0.37 13.25
N LEU A 450 -1.95 0.75 13.11
CA LEU A 450 -2.36 1.90 12.30
C LEU A 450 -3.05 2.95 13.17
N VAL A 451 -2.54 4.18 13.16
CA VAL A 451 -3.08 5.30 13.93
C VAL A 451 -3.49 6.41 12.96
N GLY A 452 -4.74 6.88 13.02
CA GLY A 452 -5.25 7.90 12.09
C GLY A 452 -4.60 9.27 12.22
N GLY A 453 -4.23 9.65 13.45
CA GLY A 453 -3.92 11.05 13.74
C GLY A 453 -5.21 11.83 13.93
N THR A 454 -5.22 13.13 13.60
CA THR A 454 -6.45 13.93 13.65
C THR A 454 -6.99 14.20 12.27
N GLY A 455 -8.30 14.38 12.14
CA GLY A 455 -8.94 14.61 10.86
C GLY A 455 -9.84 13.45 10.43
N ARG A 456 -10.32 13.53 9.19
CA ARG A 456 -11.23 12.51 8.65
C ARG A 456 -10.44 11.43 7.94
N ASP A 457 -10.03 10.43 8.71
CA ASP A 457 -9.17 9.37 8.21
C ASP A 457 -9.94 8.20 7.59
N SER A 458 -9.25 7.41 6.80
CA SER A 458 -9.73 6.16 6.20
C SER A 458 -8.64 5.11 6.31
N ILE A 459 -8.75 4.21 7.27
CA ILE A 459 -7.75 3.20 7.59
C ILE A 459 -8.28 1.82 7.24
N PHE A 460 -7.43 1.01 6.61
CA PHE A 460 -7.67 -0.38 6.23
C PHE A 460 -6.51 -1.19 6.79
N GLY A 461 -6.80 -2.14 7.69
CA GLY A 461 -5.84 -3.09 8.25
C GLY A 461 -5.27 -3.96 7.14
N GLY A 462 -6.06 -4.93 6.68
CA GLY A 462 -5.76 -5.73 5.51
C GLY A 462 -5.95 -7.22 5.80
N ASP A 463 -4.95 -8.03 5.45
CA ASP A 463 -4.91 -9.45 5.85
C ASP A 463 -4.12 -9.56 7.18
N ASP A 464 -4.52 -10.51 8.04
CA ASP A 464 -3.96 -10.80 9.37
C ASP A 464 -4.47 -9.88 10.49
N ASN A 465 -3.97 -10.04 11.71
CA ASN A 465 -4.58 -9.48 12.92
C ASN A 465 -4.02 -8.08 13.22
N ASP A 466 -4.81 -7.06 12.94
CA ASP A 466 -4.37 -5.67 13.00
C ASP A 466 -4.77 -4.95 14.28
N GLU A 467 -4.09 -3.85 14.55
CA GLU A 467 -4.36 -2.93 15.64
C GLU A 467 -4.61 -1.52 15.08
N ILE A 468 -5.83 -1.01 15.23
CA ILE A 468 -6.25 0.26 14.63
C ILE A 468 -6.70 1.24 15.72
N HIS A 469 -6.11 2.43 15.74
CA HIS A 469 -6.43 3.50 16.71
C HIS A 469 -7.05 4.70 16.02
N SER A 470 -8.25 5.06 16.46
CA SER A 470 -8.91 6.32 16.13
C SER A 470 -8.70 7.37 17.21
N ASP A 471 -8.67 8.64 16.82
CA ASP A 471 -8.64 9.77 17.75
C ASP A 471 -10.03 10.27 18.18
N GLY A 472 -11.10 9.83 17.52
CA GLY A 472 -12.46 10.32 17.75
C GLY A 472 -12.93 11.39 16.76
N ASP A 473 -12.17 11.67 15.70
CA ASP A 473 -12.69 12.45 14.59
C ASP A 473 -13.44 11.55 13.59
N ARG A 474 -14.33 12.17 12.79
CA ARG A 474 -15.12 11.46 11.78
C ARG A 474 -14.26 10.70 10.78
N GLY A 475 -14.01 9.42 11.01
CA GLY A 475 -13.22 8.56 10.13
C GLY A 475 -13.94 7.27 9.76
N PHE A 476 -13.30 6.50 8.88
CA PHE A 476 -13.67 5.13 8.57
C PHE A 476 -12.49 4.22 8.89
N TYR A 477 -12.72 3.19 9.68
CA TYR A 477 -11.69 2.27 10.12
C TYR A 477 -12.17 0.85 9.83
N TYR A 478 -11.38 0.08 9.11
CA TYR A 478 -11.71 -1.28 8.67
C TYR A 478 -10.60 -2.22 9.13
N GLY A 479 -10.93 -3.23 9.94
CA GLY A 479 -10.02 -4.32 10.27
C GLY A 479 -9.74 -5.23 9.07
N ASP A 480 -10.75 -5.43 8.23
CA ASP A 480 -10.73 -6.30 7.05
C ASP A 480 -10.66 -7.79 7.41
N ALA A 481 -9.55 -8.50 7.23
CA ALA A 481 -9.49 -9.96 7.41
C ALA A 481 -8.50 -10.36 8.50
N GLY A 482 -9.00 -10.72 9.68
CA GLY A 482 -8.15 -10.96 10.82
C GLY A 482 -8.96 -11.07 12.09
N ASN A 483 -8.30 -11.33 13.21
CA ASN A 483 -8.91 -11.06 14.52
C ASN A 483 -8.32 -9.74 15.03
N ASP A 484 -9.02 -8.66 14.75
CA ASP A 484 -8.48 -7.30 14.86
C ASP A 484 -8.77 -6.67 16.21
N ARG A 485 -7.97 -5.66 16.56
CA ARG A 485 -8.16 -4.82 17.75
C ARG A 485 -8.36 -3.38 17.32
N MET A 486 -9.56 -2.87 17.54
CA MET A 486 -9.93 -1.50 17.19
C MET A 486 -10.14 -0.67 18.44
N PHE A 487 -9.40 0.43 18.56
CA PHE A 487 -9.48 1.37 19.66
C PHE A 487 -10.29 2.58 19.21
N ALA A 488 -11.52 2.67 19.73
CA ALA A 488 -12.40 3.79 19.47
C ALA A 488 -11.90 5.05 20.16
N GLY A 489 -11.97 6.18 19.46
CA GLY A 489 -11.76 7.49 20.05
C GLY A 489 -13.08 8.11 20.50
N PHE A 490 -13.05 9.40 20.82
CA PHE A 490 -14.24 10.14 21.24
C PHE A 490 -14.89 10.89 20.06
N GLY A 491 -15.96 10.38 19.44
CA GLY A 491 -16.72 11.22 18.51
C GLY A 491 -17.74 10.58 17.58
N SER A 492 -17.44 10.54 16.29
CA SER A 492 -18.37 10.19 15.21
C SER A 492 -17.69 9.31 14.16
N GLU A 493 -17.19 8.15 14.59
CA GLU A 493 -16.42 7.22 13.76
C GLU A 493 -17.32 6.14 13.18
N THR A 494 -16.90 5.58 12.05
CA THR A 494 -17.40 4.28 11.60
C THR A 494 -16.28 3.26 11.70
N MET A 495 -16.49 2.20 12.47
CA MET A 495 -15.56 1.08 12.59
C MET A 495 -16.22 -0.20 12.13
N ASP A 496 -15.48 -1.01 11.40
CA ASP A 496 -15.92 -2.30 10.90
C ASP A 496 -14.81 -3.32 11.13
N GLY A 497 -15.03 -4.30 12.01
CA GLY A 497 -14.05 -5.36 12.29
C GLY A 497 -13.81 -6.27 11.08
N GLY A 498 -14.78 -6.39 10.18
CA GLY A 498 -14.64 -7.21 8.98
C GLY A 498 -14.88 -8.69 9.25
N SER A 499 -13.90 -9.53 8.94
CA SER A 499 -14.01 -10.99 9.06
C SER A 499 -13.01 -11.56 10.05
N GLY A 500 -13.54 -12.18 11.11
CA GLY A 500 -12.79 -12.92 12.08
C GLY A 500 -13.49 -12.83 13.42
N ALA A 501 -12.73 -12.69 14.50
CA ALA A 501 -13.26 -12.48 15.85
C ALA A 501 -12.65 -11.20 16.41
N ASP A 502 -13.39 -10.11 16.25
CA ASP A 502 -12.85 -8.76 16.32
C ASP A 502 -13.18 -8.09 17.65
N TRP A 503 -12.20 -7.34 18.17
CA TRP A 503 -12.29 -6.62 19.43
C TRP A 503 -12.45 -5.13 19.19
N ILE A 504 -13.45 -4.52 19.85
CA ILE A 504 -13.52 -3.07 20.02
C ILE A 504 -13.23 -2.66 21.46
N TYR A 505 -12.32 -1.70 21.62
CA TYR A 505 -11.93 -1.11 22.90
C TYR A 505 -12.49 0.30 22.95
N HIS A 506 -13.41 0.54 23.88
CA HIS A 506 -14.06 1.82 24.07
C HIS A 506 -13.43 2.59 25.25
N PRO A 507 -13.15 3.90 25.12
CA PRO A 507 -12.52 4.67 26.18
C PRO A 507 -13.51 5.01 27.31
N THR A 508 -12.99 5.53 28.43
CA THR A 508 -13.83 6.14 29.48
C THR A 508 -14.28 7.54 29.06
N ILE A 509 -15.59 7.73 28.90
CA ILE A 509 -16.28 8.92 28.40
C ILE A 509 -17.02 9.76 29.48
N ASN A 510 -17.04 9.34 30.75
CA ASN A 510 -17.72 10.04 31.87
C ASN A 510 -19.24 10.24 31.68
N TRP A 511 -19.90 9.37 30.92
CA TRP A 511 -21.36 9.31 30.74
C TRP A 511 -21.79 7.88 30.37
N ASN A 512 -23.09 7.59 30.42
CA ASN A 512 -23.62 6.28 30.15
C ASN A 512 -23.51 5.96 28.67
N TYR A 513 -22.84 4.85 28.35
CA TYR A 513 -22.63 4.43 26.98
C TYR A 513 -23.48 3.21 26.65
N ASP A 514 -24.30 3.29 25.62
CA ASP A 514 -25.08 2.15 25.14
C ASP A 514 -24.48 1.67 23.82
N PHE A 515 -24.16 0.39 23.73
CA PHE A 515 -23.70 -0.26 22.50
C PHE A 515 -24.52 -1.52 22.20
N ASP A 516 -25.11 -1.57 21.02
CA ASP A 516 -25.83 -2.72 20.49
C ASP A 516 -25.02 -3.30 19.30
N MET A 517 -24.38 -4.45 19.52
CA MET A 517 -23.49 -5.11 18.57
C MET A 517 -24.24 -5.73 17.37
N GLU A 518 -25.56 -5.92 17.45
CA GLU A 518 -26.38 -6.44 16.36
C GLU A 518 -26.74 -5.35 15.35
N SER A 519 -27.13 -4.17 15.86
CA SER A 519 -27.43 -3.00 15.02
C SER A 519 -26.19 -2.19 14.65
N GLY A 520 -25.12 -2.35 15.42
CA GLY A 520 -23.91 -1.54 15.36
C GLY A 520 -24.11 -0.09 15.73
N LEU A 521 -25.16 0.22 16.50
CA LEU A 521 -25.52 1.56 16.92
C LEU A 521 -25.13 1.80 18.37
N THR A 522 -24.76 3.05 18.64
CA THR A 522 -24.45 3.54 19.97
C THR A 522 -25.41 4.68 20.33
N ASN A 523 -25.48 5.07 21.60
CA ASN A 523 -26.23 6.26 22.01
C ASN A 523 -25.47 7.58 21.74
N ALA A 524 -24.23 7.51 21.25
CA ALA A 524 -23.47 8.66 20.79
C ALA A 524 -23.82 9.01 19.32
N THR A 525 -23.86 10.30 19.02
CA THR A 525 -24.29 10.76 17.70
C THR A 525 -23.20 10.57 16.67
N GLY A 526 -23.47 9.76 15.65
CA GLY A 526 -22.60 9.63 14.47
C GLY A 526 -21.57 8.50 14.53
N GLU A 527 -21.59 7.71 15.61
CA GLU A 527 -20.83 6.46 15.72
C GLU A 527 -21.58 5.29 15.07
N SER A 528 -20.84 4.36 14.48
CA SER A 528 -21.36 3.09 13.98
C SER A 528 -20.28 2.02 14.00
N PHE A 529 -20.53 0.92 14.71
CA PHE A 529 -19.57 -0.15 14.93
C PHE A 529 -20.15 -1.49 14.48
N THR A 530 -19.63 -2.07 13.41
CA THR A 530 -20.17 -3.31 12.82
C THR A 530 -19.14 -4.43 12.83
N ASN A 531 -19.63 -5.68 12.78
CA ASN A 531 -18.79 -6.88 12.73
C ASN A 531 -17.77 -6.94 13.89
N PHE A 532 -18.27 -6.77 15.11
CA PHE A 532 -17.50 -7.01 16.33
C PHE A 532 -18.13 -8.16 17.11
N GLU A 533 -17.31 -9.08 17.60
CA GLU A 533 -17.71 -10.17 18.48
C GLU A 533 -17.31 -9.89 19.93
N HIS A 534 -16.33 -9.02 20.14
CA HIS A 534 -15.76 -8.78 21.46
C HIS A 534 -15.69 -7.28 21.77
N VAL A 535 -15.97 -6.91 23.01
CA VAL A 535 -15.91 -5.52 23.46
C VAL A 535 -15.34 -5.38 24.85
N VAL A 536 -14.53 -4.34 25.02
CA VAL A 536 -14.01 -3.88 26.31
C VAL A 536 -14.45 -2.44 26.51
N MET A 537 -15.21 -2.20 27.57
CA MET A 537 -15.72 -0.87 27.93
C MET A 537 -14.76 -0.11 28.85
N GLY A 538 -14.97 1.19 29.00
CA GLY A 538 -14.25 2.01 29.99
C GLY A 538 -14.95 2.00 31.37
N SER A 539 -14.40 2.72 32.34
CA SER A 539 -14.91 2.84 33.73
C SER A 539 -16.26 3.56 33.94
N ASP A 540 -17.13 3.59 32.93
CA ASP A 540 -18.42 4.28 33.00
C ASP A 540 -19.57 3.33 33.33
N LYS A 541 -20.79 3.84 33.46
CA LYS A 541 -21.99 2.99 33.46
C LYS A 541 -22.36 2.63 32.03
N ASN A 542 -22.03 1.43 31.59
CA ASN A 542 -22.24 0.97 30.22
C ASN A 542 -23.46 0.07 30.11
N ARG A 543 -24.09 0.06 28.94
CA ARG A 543 -25.06 -0.95 28.54
C ARG A 543 -24.60 -1.57 27.23
N VAL A 544 -24.29 -2.86 27.27
CA VAL A 544 -23.84 -3.60 26.08
C VAL A 544 -24.83 -4.72 25.78
N THR A 545 -25.25 -4.80 24.52
CA THR A 545 -26.03 -5.94 24.00
C THR A 545 -25.21 -6.62 22.91
N GLY A 546 -24.87 -7.89 23.13
CA GLY A 546 -24.21 -8.73 22.13
C GLY A 546 -25.11 -9.09 20.95
N ASN A 547 -24.52 -9.76 19.97
CA ASN A 547 -25.17 -10.17 18.72
C ASN A 547 -25.47 -11.68 18.75
N ALA A 548 -25.61 -12.32 17.59
CA ALA A 548 -25.88 -13.77 17.50
C ALA A 548 -24.62 -14.66 17.51
N SER A 549 -23.42 -14.06 17.62
CA SER A 549 -22.14 -14.76 17.72
C SER A 549 -21.78 -15.02 19.18
N ALA A 550 -20.78 -15.87 19.43
CA ALA A 550 -20.24 -16.04 20.78
C ALA A 550 -19.48 -14.78 21.21
N ASN A 551 -20.09 -13.97 22.08
CA ASN A 551 -19.55 -12.68 22.47
C ASN A 551 -18.63 -12.75 23.70
N ILE A 552 -17.65 -11.85 23.77
CA ILE A 552 -16.88 -11.60 24.99
C ILE A 552 -17.06 -10.13 25.34
N ILE A 553 -17.67 -9.85 26.49
CA ILE A 553 -18.03 -8.50 26.91
C ILE A 553 -17.41 -8.23 28.28
N HIS A 554 -16.60 -7.17 28.35
CA HIS A 554 -16.02 -6.67 29.60
C HIS A 554 -16.60 -5.29 29.93
N GLY A 555 -17.35 -5.20 31.03
CA GLY A 555 -17.88 -3.95 31.58
C GLY A 555 -16.80 -3.08 32.24
N ASN A 556 -15.93 -3.71 33.04
CA ASN A 556 -14.87 -3.11 33.84
C ASN A 556 -15.40 -2.38 35.09
N GLU A 557 -15.11 -1.09 35.30
CA GLU A 557 -15.62 -0.37 36.48
C GLU A 557 -16.94 0.31 36.11
N GLY A 558 -17.85 0.47 37.08
CA GLY A 558 -19.12 1.16 36.92
C GLY A 558 -20.31 0.21 36.88
N ASP A 559 -21.48 0.66 37.34
CA ASP A 559 -22.67 -0.20 37.42
C ASP A 559 -23.19 -0.57 36.01
N ASP A 560 -22.70 -1.65 35.39
CA ASP A 560 -22.94 -1.98 33.99
C ASP A 560 -24.24 -2.76 33.77
N THR A 561 -24.69 -2.82 32.51
CA THR A 561 -25.78 -3.69 32.06
C THR A 561 -25.34 -4.48 30.84
N LEU A 562 -25.04 -5.77 31.01
CA LEU A 562 -24.49 -6.62 29.97
C LEU A 562 -25.53 -7.66 29.55
N ILE A 563 -25.82 -7.74 28.25
CA ILE A 563 -26.78 -8.69 27.67
C ILE A 563 -26.05 -9.51 26.63
N GLY A 564 -26.03 -10.84 26.78
CA GLY A 564 -25.27 -11.74 25.91
C GLY A 564 -25.67 -11.68 24.44
N GLY A 565 -26.97 -11.62 24.16
CA GLY A 565 -27.46 -11.84 22.80
C GLY A 565 -27.75 -13.32 22.61
N ALA A 566 -27.61 -13.84 21.39
CA ALA A 566 -27.73 -15.27 21.15
C ALA A 566 -26.33 -15.87 21.00
N GLY A 567 -26.12 -17.10 21.48
CA GLY A 567 -24.83 -17.77 21.34
C GLY A 567 -24.18 -18.06 22.68
N ARG A 568 -22.92 -18.53 22.63
CA ARG A 568 -22.20 -18.96 23.84
C ARG A 568 -21.32 -17.85 24.38
N ASP A 569 -21.90 -16.98 25.18
CA ASP A 569 -21.27 -15.73 25.57
C ASP A 569 -20.40 -15.83 26.83
N SER A 570 -19.47 -14.89 26.97
CA SER A 570 -18.68 -14.66 28.17
C SER A 570 -18.78 -13.21 28.61
N LEU A 571 -19.55 -12.95 29.66
CA LEU A 571 -19.81 -11.61 30.18
C LEU A 571 -19.11 -11.43 31.54
N TYR A 572 -18.40 -10.32 31.68
CA TYR A 572 -17.70 -9.93 32.90
C TYR A 572 -18.16 -8.53 33.27
N GLY A 573 -18.93 -8.40 34.35
CA GLY A 573 -19.35 -7.11 34.91
C GLY A 573 -18.13 -6.29 35.33
N GLY A 574 -17.48 -6.72 36.40
CA GLY A 574 -16.20 -6.17 36.84
C GLY A 574 -16.29 -5.64 38.26
N ASP A 575 -16.05 -4.35 38.46
CA ASP A 575 -16.21 -3.67 39.75
C ASP A 575 -17.50 -2.83 39.73
N ASP A 576 -18.13 -2.63 40.90
CA ASP A 576 -19.43 -1.97 41.11
C ASP A 576 -20.63 -2.90 40.81
N ASN A 577 -21.87 -2.40 40.91
CA ASN A 577 -23.06 -3.28 40.93
C ASN A 577 -23.60 -3.48 39.52
N ASP A 578 -23.39 -4.67 38.99
CA ASP A 578 -23.66 -4.98 37.59
C ASP A 578 -24.99 -5.71 37.39
N GLU A 579 -25.58 -5.51 36.21
CA GLU A 579 -26.78 -6.20 35.75
C GLU A 579 -26.44 -7.09 34.55
N ILE A 580 -26.51 -8.41 34.69
CA ILE A 580 -26.07 -9.35 33.64
C ILE A 580 -27.23 -10.24 33.19
N HIS A 581 -27.48 -10.30 31.89
CA HIS A 581 -28.57 -11.09 31.29
C HIS A 581 -28.01 -12.18 30.37
N SER A 582 -28.36 -13.43 30.69
CA SER A 582 -28.17 -14.58 29.81
C SER A 582 -29.43 -14.86 28.98
N ASP A 583 -29.24 -15.44 27.79
CA ASP A 583 -30.31 -15.92 26.92
C ASP A 583 -30.67 -17.40 27.13
N GLY A 584 -29.78 -18.20 27.72
CA GLY A 584 -29.96 -19.64 27.87
C GLY A 584 -29.00 -20.51 27.07
N ASP A 585 -28.26 -19.97 26.10
CA ASP A 585 -27.53 -20.80 25.11
C ASP A 585 -26.21 -21.40 25.66
N GLY A 586 -25.96 -21.24 26.96
CA GLY A 586 -24.75 -21.66 27.66
C GLY A 586 -23.67 -20.59 27.60
N GLY A 587 -22.76 -20.54 28.55
CA GLY A 587 -21.79 -19.43 28.60
C GLY A 587 -21.16 -19.30 29.97
N PHE A 588 -20.36 -18.24 30.14
CA PHE A 588 -19.77 -17.87 31.41
C PHE A 588 -20.11 -16.43 31.75
N TYR A 589 -20.79 -16.23 32.86
CA TYR A 589 -21.24 -14.91 33.30
C TYR A 589 -20.66 -14.66 34.70
N SER A 590 -19.98 -13.55 34.89
CA SER A 590 -19.40 -13.17 36.17
C SER A 590 -19.82 -11.76 36.54
N GLY A 591 -20.46 -11.58 37.69
CA GLY A 591 -20.75 -10.27 38.28
C GLY A 591 -19.45 -9.55 38.61
N GLY A 592 -18.68 -10.08 39.54
CA GLY A 592 -17.36 -9.57 39.87
C GLY A 592 -17.33 -9.05 41.29
N ALA A 593 -17.01 -7.79 41.50
CA ALA A 593 -17.00 -7.14 42.80
C ALA A 593 -18.12 -6.10 42.89
N GLY A 594 -19.11 -6.34 43.72
CA GLY A 594 -20.32 -5.52 43.73
C GLY A 594 -21.47 -6.28 44.33
N ASN A 595 -22.65 -5.67 44.40
CA ASN A 595 -23.87 -6.42 44.67
C ASN A 595 -24.59 -6.61 43.34
N ASP A 596 -24.27 -7.70 42.66
CA ASP A 596 -24.65 -7.89 41.28
C ASP A 596 -26.04 -8.51 41.15
N VAL A 597 -26.71 -8.24 40.03
CA VAL A 597 -27.99 -8.85 39.67
C VAL A 597 -27.83 -9.61 38.36
N MET A 598 -28.00 -10.92 38.41
CA MET A 598 -27.84 -11.80 37.26
C MET A 598 -29.17 -12.46 36.90
N PHE A 599 -29.62 -12.26 35.67
CA PHE A 599 -30.82 -12.89 35.12
C PHE A 599 -30.43 -14.14 34.35
N SER A 600 -30.85 -15.30 34.85
CA SER A 600 -30.61 -16.57 34.18
C SER A 600 -31.53 -16.73 32.98
N GLY A 601 -30.97 -17.21 31.87
CA GLY A 601 -31.74 -17.76 30.78
C GLY A 601 -32.18 -19.19 31.08
N ILE A 602 -32.78 -19.83 30.08
CA ILE A 602 -33.16 -21.25 30.18
C ILE A 602 -32.08 -22.07 29.49
N GLY A 603 -31.22 -22.79 30.22
CA GLY A 603 -30.28 -23.70 29.57
C GLY A 603 -29.14 -24.30 30.40
N GLY A 604 -27.90 -23.94 30.09
CA GLY A 604 -26.68 -24.63 30.53
C GLY A 604 -25.56 -23.67 30.90
N GLU A 605 -25.90 -22.54 31.49
CA GLU A 605 -24.97 -21.45 31.80
C GLU A 605 -24.18 -21.69 33.08
N THR A 606 -22.98 -21.11 33.12
CA THR A 606 -22.22 -20.95 34.36
C THR A 606 -22.29 -19.50 34.78
N MET A 607 -22.82 -19.24 35.97
CA MET A 607 -22.90 -17.90 36.55
C MET A 607 -22.15 -17.84 37.89
N ASN A 608 -21.49 -16.72 38.12
CA ASN A 608 -20.73 -16.45 39.33
C ASN A 608 -20.99 -15.02 39.80
N GLY A 609 -21.71 -14.84 40.91
CA GLY A 609 -21.97 -13.51 41.47
C GLY A 609 -20.65 -12.80 41.83
N GLY A 610 -19.80 -13.50 42.58
CA GLY A 610 -18.44 -13.03 42.85
C GLY A 610 -18.30 -12.58 44.30
N SER A 611 -17.88 -11.34 44.52
CA SER A 611 -17.74 -10.77 45.85
C SER A 611 -18.75 -9.66 46.10
N GLY A 612 -19.58 -9.85 47.11
CA GLY A 612 -20.51 -8.84 47.60
C GLY A 612 -21.76 -9.54 48.11
N ILE A 613 -22.93 -9.01 47.77
CA ILE A 613 -24.23 -9.62 48.04
C ILE A 613 -24.95 -9.73 46.70
N ASP A 614 -24.86 -10.90 46.10
CA ASP A 614 -25.28 -11.08 44.71
C ASP A 614 -26.65 -11.75 44.62
N THR A 615 -27.43 -11.34 43.61
CA THR A 615 -28.80 -11.81 43.38
C THR A 615 -28.91 -12.50 42.04
N ILE A 616 -29.42 -13.73 42.03
CA ILE A 616 -29.79 -14.44 40.80
C ILE A 616 -31.31 -14.49 40.62
N ASP A 617 -31.79 -14.01 39.48
CA ASP A 617 -33.19 -13.91 39.11
C ASP A 617 -33.54 -14.96 38.04
N HIS A 618 -34.44 -15.86 38.42
CA HIS A 618 -34.99 -16.95 37.61
C HIS A 618 -36.48 -16.72 37.26
N THR A 619 -37.02 -15.51 37.43
CA THR A 619 -38.46 -15.23 37.29
C THR A 619 -39.02 -15.53 35.89
N THR A 620 -38.16 -15.70 34.90
CA THR A 620 -38.53 -16.09 33.53
C THR A 620 -38.85 -17.59 33.40
N TYR A 621 -38.45 -18.42 34.38
CA TYR A 621 -38.68 -19.86 34.43
C TYR A 621 -39.80 -20.20 35.44
N ASN A 622 -40.92 -20.75 34.95
CA ASN A 622 -42.15 -20.97 35.74
C ASN A 622 -42.49 -22.46 35.97
N ASP A 623 -41.53 -23.36 35.74
CA ASP A 623 -41.65 -24.79 36.04
C ASP A 623 -40.80 -25.11 37.29
N ASP A 624 -40.94 -26.31 37.86
CA ASP A 624 -40.22 -26.72 39.07
C ASP A 624 -38.68 -26.61 38.93
N TYR A 625 -38.05 -25.76 39.74
CA TYR A 625 -36.61 -25.54 39.78
C TYR A 625 -35.99 -25.99 41.10
N THR A 626 -34.78 -26.54 41.07
CA THR A 626 -34.02 -26.83 42.30
C THR A 626 -32.73 -26.07 42.25
N PHE A 627 -32.47 -25.25 43.28
CA PHE A 627 -31.23 -24.51 43.42
C PHE A 627 -30.62 -24.70 44.81
N ASN A 628 -29.38 -25.16 44.85
CA ASN A 628 -28.59 -25.18 46.07
C ASN A 628 -27.48 -24.12 46.00
N MET A 629 -27.73 -22.95 46.58
CA MET A 629 -26.81 -21.81 46.57
C MET A 629 -25.48 -22.15 47.26
N ALA A 630 -25.46 -23.10 48.19
CA ALA A 630 -24.25 -23.47 48.94
C ALA A 630 -23.20 -24.21 48.10
N ASN A 631 -23.60 -24.91 47.05
CA ASN A 631 -22.67 -25.64 46.16
C ASN A 631 -22.86 -25.36 44.67
N GLY A 632 -23.86 -24.53 44.34
CA GLY A 632 -24.21 -24.13 42.99
C GLY A 632 -24.80 -25.22 42.11
N GLU A 633 -25.31 -26.30 42.70
CA GLU A 633 -25.98 -27.37 41.96
C GLU A 633 -27.43 -27.02 41.67
N THR A 634 -27.86 -27.28 40.43
CA THR A 634 -29.25 -27.16 39.99
C THR A 634 -29.81 -28.51 39.51
N ASN A 635 -31.11 -28.59 39.20
CA ASN A 635 -31.70 -29.77 38.56
C ASN A 635 -31.36 -29.90 37.06
N PHE A 636 -30.58 -28.98 36.49
CA PHE A 636 -30.08 -29.02 35.12
C PHE A 636 -28.57 -29.30 35.11
N GLY A 637 -28.19 -30.48 34.60
CA GLY A 637 -26.81 -30.97 34.75
C GLY A 637 -25.70 -30.22 34.00
N SER A 638 -26.04 -29.20 33.20
CA SER A 638 -25.10 -28.30 32.52
C SER A 638 -24.98 -26.93 33.18
N GLU A 639 -25.86 -26.59 34.12
CA GLU A 639 -25.86 -25.30 34.81
C GLU A 639 -24.98 -25.33 36.07
N SER A 640 -24.39 -24.18 36.42
CA SER A 640 -23.67 -24.00 37.68
C SER A 640 -23.71 -22.56 38.13
N PHE A 641 -24.30 -22.30 39.31
CA PHE A 641 -24.48 -20.95 39.85
C PHE A 641 -23.81 -20.82 41.22
N ILE A 642 -22.69 -20.12 41.28
CA ILE A 642 -21.88 -20.01 42.50
C ILE A 642 -21.83 -18.57 43.02
N ASN A 643 -21.55 -18.41 44.31
CA ASN A 643 -21.40 -17.11 44.97
C ASN A 643 -22.63 -16.21 44.79
N PHE A 644 -23.82 -16.75 45.10
CA PHE A 644 -25.06 -15.97 45.19
C PHE A 644 -25.59 -16.05 46.62
N GLU A 645 -25.92 -14.90 47.20
CA GLU A 645 -26.56 -14.79 48.52
C GLU A 645 -28.07 -14.63 48.42
N ASN A 646 -28.58 -14.11 47.30
CA ASN A 646 -30.01 -13.89 47.09
C ASN A 646 -30.51 -14.59 45.83
N THR A 647 -31.77 -14.99 45.83
CA THR A 647 -32.43 -15.53 44.64
C THR A 647 -33.91 -15.19 44.57
N VAL A 648 -34.39 -15.02 43.35
CA VAL A 648 -35.81 -14.87 43.02
C VAL A 648 -36.19 -15.94 42.00
N MET A 649 -37.20 -16.76 42.28
CA MET A 649 -37.71 -17.80 41.38
C MET A 649 -39.03 -17.38 40.70
N GLY A 650 -39.48 -18.19 39.73
CA GLY A 650 -40.77 -18.01 39.05
C GLY A 650 -41.92 -18.77 39.72
N ASP A 651 -42.97 -19.11 38.97
CA ASP A 651 -44.20 -19.73 39.53
C ASP A 651 -44.14 -21.29 39.66
N GLY A 652 -42.94 -21.88 39.75
CA GLY A 652 -42.72 -23.34 39.82
C GLY A 652 -42.91 -23.91 41.22
N ASN A 653 -42.95 -25.25 41.41
CA ASN A 653 -42.80 -25.82 42.75
C ASN A 653 -41.31 -25.94 43.08
N ASP A 654 -40.74 -24.87 43.58
CA ASP A 654 -39.31 -24.67 43.65
C ASP A 654 -38.70 -25.22 44.92
N LYS A 655 -37.43 -25.64 44.83
CA LYS A 655 -36.66 -26.10 45.99
C LYS A 655 -35.35 -25.34 46.08
N VAL A 656 -35.28 -24.43 47.05
CA VAL A 656 -34.12 -23.56 47.25
C VAL A 656 -33.45 -23.87 48.59
N THR A 657 -32.12 -24.04 48.55
CA THR A 657 -31.28 -24.12 49.76
C THR A 657 -30.29 -22.96 49.74
N GLY A 658 -30.33 -22.13 50.78
CA GLY A 658 -29.44 -20.99 50.99
C GLY A 658 -27.99 -21.36 51.31
N THR A 659 -27.15 -20.34 51.43
CA THR A 659 -25.74 -20.44 51.84
C THR A 659 -25.59 -20.23 53.35
N ASN A 660 -24.40 -20.42 53.89
CA ASN A 660 -24.10 -20.16 55.30
C ASN A 660 -23.88 -18.67 55.61
N ARG A 661 -24.61 -17.79 54.92
CA ARG A 661 -24.60 -16.33 55.04
C ARG A 661 -26.06 -15.89 54.97
N SER A 662 -26.38 -14.70 55.47
CA SER A 662 -27.73 -14.13 55.33
C SER A 662 -28.22 -14.17 53.88
N ASN A 663 -29.32 -14.89 53.63
CA ASN A 663 -29.90 -15.00 52.30
C ASN A 663 -31.22 -14.22 52.15
N ILE A 664 -31.53 -13.75 50.94
CA ILE A 664 -32.89 -13.36 50.55
C ILE A 664 -33.37 -14.36 49.51
N ILE A 665 -34.33 -15.21 49.89
CA ILE A 665 -34.91 -16.24 49.03
C ILE A 665 -36.39 -15.91 48.80
N ASN A 666 -36.75 -15.66 47.56
CA ASN A 666 -38.13 -15.46 47.13
C ASN A 666 -38.48 -16.51 46.06
N THR A 667 -39.43 -17.40 46.32
CA THR A 667 -39.77 -18.48 45.38
C THR A 667 -41.03 -18.24 44.56
N GLY A 668 -41.73 -17.13 44.75
CA GLY A 668 -42.79 -16.71 43.84
C GLY A 668 -44.13 -17.40 44.10
N GLY A 669 -44.58 -18.27 43.21
CA GLY A 669 -45.85 -19.00 43.36
C GLY A 669 -45.63 -20.47 43.10
N GLY A 670 -46.50 -21.33 43.61
CA GLY A 670 -46.24 -22.78 43.60
C GLY A 670 -46.13 -23.31 45.03
N ASN A 671 -45.93 -24.62 45.18
CA ASN A 671 -45.76 -25.23 46.50
C ASN A 671 -44.26 -25.42 46.77
N ASP A 672 -43.64 -24.44 47.40
CA ASP A 672 -42.19 -24.33 47.42
C ASP A 672 -41.55 -24.99 48.64
N VAL A 673 -40.25 -25.25 48.55
CA VAL A 673 -39.41 -25.73 49.66
C VAL A 673 -38.21 -24.82 49.82
N LEU A 674 -38.26 -23.94 50.82
CA LEU A 674 -37.22 -22.97 51.13
C LEU A 674 -36.44 -23.45 52.35
N ARG A 675 -35.12 -23.54 52.26
CA ARG A 675 -34.24 -23.85 53.40
C ARG A 675 -33.22 -22.74 53.57
N GLY A 676 -33.27 -22.05 54.71
CA GLY A 676 -32.15 -21.23 55.20
C GLY A 676 -31.02 -22.13 55.74
N TYR A 677 -29.77 -21.72 55.63
CA TYR A 677 -28.61 -22.53 56.05
C TYR A 677 -27.82 -21.76 57.10
N THR A 678 -27.55 -22.37 58.25
CA THR A 678 -26.87 -21.68 59.36
C THR A 678 -25.45 -22.19 59.58
N SER A 679 -24.49 -21.30 59.86
CA SER A 679 -23.16 -21.65 60.38
C SER A 679 -23.03 -21.49 61.90
N TYR A 680 -22.10 -22.22 62.50
CA TYR A 680 -21.93 -22.31 63.96
C TYR A 680 -21.38 -21.03 64.64
N ASN A 681 -21.01 -19.98 63.91
CA ASN A 681 -20.26 -18.84 64.49
C ASN A 681 -20.56 -17.45 63.90
N ASP A 682 -21.52 -17.29 62.99
CA ASP A 682 -21.82 -15.98 62.38
C ASP A 682 -23.28 -15.57 62.63
N ILE A 683 -23.58 -14.27 62.51
CA ILE A 683 -24.93 -13.72 62.62
C ILE A 683 -25.60 -13.80 61.24
N GLU A 684 -26.57 -14.70 61.08
CA GLU A 684 -27.19 -15.05 59.79
C GLU A 684 -28.72 -14.85 59.85
N ILE A 685 -29.23 -13.94 59.02
CA ILE A 685 -30.67 -13.69 58.89
C ILE A 685 -31.11 -14.10 57.49
N ASP A 686 -31.88 -15.18 57.43
CA ASP A 686 -32.47 -15.66 56.19
C ASP A 686 -33.86 -15.08 56.00
N TRP A 687 -34.05 -14.26 54.97
CA TRP A 687 -35.35 -13.78 54.57
C TRP A 687 -35.97 -14.76 53.57
N LEU A 688 -36.97 -15.52 54.01
CA LEU A 688 -37.66 -16.54 53.23
C LEU A 688 -39.07 -16.07 52.87
N THR A 689 -39.38 -16.03 51.57
CA THR A 689 -40.70 -15.71 51.02
C THR A 689 -41.12 -16.80 50.05
N GLY A 690 -42.10 -17.60 50.43
CA GLY A 690 -42.67 -18.65 49.57
C GLY A 690 -43.61 -18.04 48.52
N GLY A 691 -44.56 -17.23 49.00
CA GLY A 691 -45.48 -16.49 48.15
C GLY A 691 -46.83 -17.19 48.06
N VAL A 692 -47.35 -17.45 46.86
CA VAL A 692 -48.69 -18.04 46.71
C VAL A 692 -48.60 -19.56 46.54
N GLY A 693 -49.10 -20.32 47.51
CA GLY A 693 -49.22 -21.77 47.44
C GLY A 693 -49.20 -22.43 48.82
N GLU A 694 -48.93 -23.73 48.87
CA GLU A 694 -48.67 -24.45 50.13
C GLU A 694 -47.16 -24.63 50.31
N ASP A 695 -46.52 -23.65 50.97
CA ASP A 695 -45.07 -23.56 51.05
C ASP A 695 -44.47 -24.25 52.28
N ARG A 696 -43.27 -24.78 52.12
CA ARG A 696 -42.51 -25.44 53.17
C ARG A 696 -41.22 -24.70 53.47
N TYR A 697 -41.20 -24.02 54.61
CA TYR A 697 -40.01 -23.36 55.15
C TYR A 697 -39.26 -24.32 56.07
N ILE A 698 -37.99 -24.59 55.82
CA ILE A 698 -37.16 -25.45 56.66
C ILE A 698 -36.16 -24.56 57.39
N VAL A 699 -36.25 -24.55 58.72
CA VAL A 699 -35.44 -23.71 59.61
C VAL A 699 -34.81 -24.60 60.69
N GLY A 700 -33.55 -24.35 61.06
CA GLY A 700 -32.82 -25.13 62.07
C GLY A 700 -31.48 -25.72 61.56
N ASP A 701 -30.56 -26.00 62.49
CA ASP A 701 -29.17 -26.38 62.20
C ASP A 701 -28.99 -27.87 61.84
N LEU A 702 -28.11 -28.13 60.87
CA LEU A 702 -27.58 -29.44 60.48
C LEU A 702 -26.52 -30.00 61.45
N HIS A 703 -26.01 -29.20 62.39
CA HIS A 703 -24.99 -29.60 63.36
C HIS A 703 -25.53 -29.70 64.79
N GLY A 704 -25.78 -30.92 65.24
CA GLY A 704 -26.19 -31.24 66.61
C GLY A 704 -25.16 -30.88 67.68
N ASN A 705 -25.07 -29.59 68.06
CA ASN A 705 -24.47 -29.14 69.31
C ASN A 705 -25.23 -27.93 69.87
N ALA A 706 -25.61 -28.04 71.14
CA ALA A 706 -26.37 -27.05 71.90
C ALA A 706 -25.82 -25.62 71.81
N TYR A 707 -26.72 -24.66 71.52
CA TYR A 707 -26.53 -23.23 71.69
C TYR A 707 -25.94 -22.95 73.08
N THR A 708 -24.70 -22.46 73.14
CA THR A 708 -24.18 -21.83 74.35
C THR A 708 -23.76 -20.40 74.06
N ASN A 709 -24.66 -19.45 74.34
CA ASN A 709 -24.41 -18.02 74.48
C ASN A 709 -23.90 -17.26 73.23
N ALA A 710 -24.67 -17.23 72.15
CA ALA A 710 -24.65 -16.12 71.21
C ALA A 710 -26.06 -15.49 71.22
N GLY A 711 -26.19 -14.24 71.67
CA GLY A 711 -27.52 -13.64 71.82
C GLY A 711 -28.20 -13.37 70.47
N ASN A 712 -29.47 -13.79 70.33
CA ASN A 712 -30.50 -13.24 69.42
C ASN A 712 -30.08 -12.87 67.97
N SER A 713 -29.34 -13.69 67.24
CA SER A 713 -28.78 -13.22 65.97
C SER A 713 -29.05 -14.11 64.74
N ASP A 714 -29.25 -15.42 64.91
CA ASP A 714 -29.50 -16.34 63.79
C ASP A 714 -30.96 -16.75 63.75
N TYR A 715 -31.71 -16.27 62.77
CA TYR A 715 -33.12 -16.64 62.62
C TYR A 715 -33.61 -16.46 61.18
N ALA A 716 -34.60 -17.27 60.79
CA ALA A 716 -35.31 -17.05 59.54
C ALA A 716 -36.43 -16.02 59.72
N LEU A 717 -36.43 -14.95 58.93
CA LEU A 717 -37.56 -14.06 58.74
C LEU A 717 -38.47 -14.61 57.64
N ILE A 718 -39.65 -15.08 58.02
CA ILE A 718 -40.62 -15.65 57.09
C ILE A 718 -41.67 -14.60 56.78
N THR A 719 -41.85 -14.29 55.50
CA THR A 719 -42.87 -13.37 55.00
C THR A 719 -43.76 -14.04 53.96
N GLY A 720 -44.99 -13.55 53.81
CA GLY A 720 -45.96 -14.15 52.89
C GLY A 720 -46.46 -15.52 53.35
N PHE A 721 -46.55 -15.77 54.66
CA PHE A 721 -46.99 -17.04 55.21
C PHE A 721 -48.52 -17.18 55.12
N GLU A 722 -49.02 -18.08 54.26
CA GLU A 722 -50.43 -18.26 53.92
C GLU A 722 -51.07 -19.55 54.52
N GLU A 723 -52.37 -19.75 54.28
CA GLU A 723 -53.08 -20.96 54.74
C GLU A 723 -52.65 -22.18 53.90
N GLY A 724 -51.99 -23.14 54.54
CA GLY A 724 -51.42 -24.31 53.86
C GLY A 724 -49.93 -24.45 54.12
N ASP A 725 -49.28 -23.32 54.40
CA ASP A 725 -47.84 -23.28 54.66
C ASP A 725 -47.43 -24.00 55.95
N VAL A 726 -46.23 -24.55 55.91
CA VAL A 726 -45.63 -25.31 57.00
C VAL A 726 -44.18 -24.90 57.22
N ILE A 727 -43.85 -24.56 58.46
CA ILE A 727 -42.46 -24.44 58.91
C ILE A 727 -42.04 -25.78 59.51
N THR A 728 -41.00 -26.39 58.96
CA THR A 728 -40.31 -27.56 59.52
C THR A 728 -39.12 -27.09 60.33
N LEU A 729 -39.08 -27.48 61.60
CA LEU A 729 -37.91 -27.32 62.44
C LEU A 729 -37.01 -28.55 62.21
N ASP A 730 -35.92 -28.42 61.44
CA ASP A 730 -34.97 -29.52 61.16
C ASP A 730 -34.01 -29.66 62.35
N LEU A 731 -34.16 -30.76 63.08
CA LEU A 731 -33.46 -31.02 64.35
C LEU A 731 -32.67 -32.31 64.21
N ARG A 732 -31.42 -32.23 63.73
CA ARG A 732 -30.55 -33.41 63.66
C ARG A 732 -29.78 -33.68 64.95
N ASP A 733 -30.29 -33.26 66.11
CA ASP A 733 -29.77 -33.72 67.39
C ASP A 733 -30.68 -34.79 68.01
N SER A 734 -30.17 -36.02 68.00
CA SER A 734 -30.92 -37.26 68.28
C SER A 734 -31.20 -37.52 69.77
N TYR A 735 -31.13 -36.51 70.63
CA TYR A 735 -31.10 -36.73 72.09
C TYR A 735 -31.96 -35.85 73.00
N ASP A 736 -32.72 -34.85 72.53
CA ASP A 736 -33.62 -34.13 73.45
C ASP A 736 -35.00 -33.82 72.88
N ASN A 737 -35.97 -33.82 73.79
CA ASN A 737 -37.38 -33.62 73.54
C ASN A 737 -37.64 -32.11 73.60
N HIS A 738 -37.16 -31.36 72.61
CA HIS A 738 -37.20 -29.90 72.63
C HIS A 738 -38.64 -29.35 72.68
N ASP A 739 -38.94 -28.53 73.69
CA ASP A 739 -40.20 -27.79 73.81
C ASP A 739 -40.07 -26.41 73.13
N TYR A 740 -40.88 -26.14 72.11
CA TYR A 740 -40.94 -24.83 71.43
C TYR A 740 -42.07 -23.97 71.97
N ARG A 741 -41.89 -22.65 71.93
CA ARG A 741 -42.93 -21.70 72.31
C ARG A 741 -43.08 -20.57 71.30
N PHE A 742 -44.31 -20.11 71.15
CA PHE A 742 -44.59 -18.86 70.47
C PHE A 742 -44.41 -17.68 71.41
N GLY A 743 -43.85 -16.59 70.90
CA GLY A 743 -43.73 -15.31 71.60
C GLY A 743 -44.00 -14.14 70.68
N SER A 744 -44.17 -12.96 71.26
CA SER A 744 -44.21 -11.72 70.48
C SER A 744 -42.88 -11.53 69.73
N SER A 745 -42.96 -10.93 68.54
CA SER A 745 -41.76 -10.47 67.82
C SER A 745 -40.78 -9.75 68.75
N PRO A 746 -39.52 -10.22 68.85
CA PRO A 746 -38.49 -9.56 69.63
C PRO A 746 -37.89 -8.36 68.87
N ILE A 747 -38.26 -8.16 67.60
CA ILE A 747 -37.72 -7.12 66.71
C ILE A 747 -38.66 -5.92 66.72
N GLY A 748 -38.16 -4.79 67.23
CA GLY A 748 -38.93 -3.54 67.28
C GLY A 748 -39.35 -3.10 65.88
N ASN A 749 -40.67 -3.02 65.65
CA ASN A 749 -41.37 -2.62 64.41
C ASN A 749 -41.75 -3.75 63.43
N VAL A 750 -41.42 -5.01 63.68
CA VAL A 750 -41.96 -6.14 62.89
C VAL A 750 -43.11 -6.77 63.65
N SER A 751 -44.35 -6.60 63.18
CA SER A 751 -45.50 -7.33 63.71
C SER A 751 -45.45 -8.79 63.28
N GLY A 752 -45.62 -9.73 64.20
CA GLY A 752 -45.56 -11.15 63.90
C GLY A 752 -45.33 -12.01 65.14
N THR A 753 -45.15 -13.30 64.91
CA THR A 753 -44.94 -14.30 65.96
C THR A 753 -43.54 -14.90 65.86
N GLY A 754 -42.76 -14.75 66.92
CA GLY A 754 -41.47 -15.43 67.06
C GLY A 754 -41.66 -16.87 67.54
N ILE A 755 -40.90 -17.79 66.94
CA ILE A 755 -40.77 -19.19 67.36
C ILE A 755 -39.47 -19.30 68.12
N PHE A 756 -39.55 -19.65 69.40
CA PHE A 756 -38.40 -19.75 70.29
C PHE A 756 -38.17 -21.19 70.72
N ASP A 757 -36.91 -21.55 70.88
CA ASP A 757 -36.52 -22.79 71.53
C ASP A 757 -36.72 -22.73 73.06
N GLU A 758 -36.33 -23.81 73.74
CA GLU A 758 -36.43 -23.92 75.20
C GLU A 758 -35.43 -23.02 75.95
N THR A 759 -34.33 -22.63 75.29
CA THR A 759 -33.30 -21.74 75.86
C THR A 759 -33.71 -20.26 75.77
N GLY A 760 -34.67 -19.95 74.89
CA GLY A 760 -35.22 -18.62 74.65
C GLY A 760 -34.67 -17.94 73.40
N ASP A 761 -33.90 -18.65 72.58
CA ASP A 761 -33.34 -18.17 71.32
C ASP A 761 -34.41 -18.19 70.21
N LEU A 762 -34.40 -17.17 69.36
CA LEU A 762 -35.35 -17.02 68.25
C LEU A 762 -34.89 -17.90 67.09
N LEU A 763 -35.71 -18.86 66.66
CA LEU A 763 -35.42 -19.73 65.51
C LEU A 763 -35.99 -19.19 64.21
N ALA A 764 -37.20 -18.63 64.28
CA ALA A 764 -37.86 -18.00 63.14
C ALA A 764 -38.81 -16.92 63.60
N LEU A 765 -38.99 -15.88 62.80
CA LEU A 765 -39.99 -14.85 62.96
C LEU A 765 -40.97 -14.90 61.80
N VAL A 766 -42.22 -15.25 62.09
CA VAL A 766 -43.30 -15.25 61.09
C VAL A 766 -43.94 -13.87 61.09
N ALA A 767 -43.66 -13.07 60.06
CA ALA A 767 -44.18 -11.71 59.94
C ALA A 767 -45.69 -11.72 59.64
N GLY A 768 -46.43 -10.80 60.25
CA GLY A 768 -47.86 -10.59 59.98
C GLY A 768 -48.84 -11.56 60.64
N VAL A 769 -48.38 -12.72 61.13
CA VAL A 769 -49.25 -13.78 61.68
C VAL A 769 -49.27 -13.75 63.22
N ASN A 770 -50.46 -13.89 63.83
CA ASN A 770 -50.59 -13.96 65.29
C ASN A 770 -50.38 -15.38 65.82
N SER A 771 -49.83 -15.51 67.03
CA SER A 771 -49.60 -16.80 67.67
C SER A 771 -50.85 -17.67 67.86
N SER A 772 -52.05 -17.07 67.88
CA SER A 772 -53.32 -17.79 67.95
C SER A 772 -53.65 -18.57 66.68
N ASP A 773 -53.06 -18.14 65.57
CA ASP A 773 -53.34 -18.60 64.22
C ASP A 773 -52.34 -19.70 63.80
N LEU A 774 -51.29 -19.91 64.60
CA LEU A 774 -50.30 -20.97 64.44
C LEU A 774 -50.63 -22.18 65.30
N THR A 775 -50.36 -23.37 64.77
CA THR A 775 -50.41 -24.64 65.50
C THR A 775 -49.05 -25.33 65.44
N LEU A 776 -48.47 -25.62 66.60
CA LEU A 776 -47.28 -26.46 66.72
C LEU A 776 -47.70 -27.92 66.86
N SER A 777 -47.13 -28.80 66.04
CA SER A 777 -47.23 -30.25 66.16
C SER A 777 -45.92 -30.83 66.70
N PRO A 778 -45.82 -31.11 68.01
CA PRO A 778 -44.56 -31.53 68.64
C PRO A 778 -44.03 -32.87 68.13
N GLN A 779 -44.88 -33.76 67.60
CA GLN A 779 -44.46 -35.06 67.09
C GLN A 779 -43.81 -35.01 65.70
N SER A 780 -44.13 -33.99 64.91
CA SER A 780 -43.61 -33.80 63.56
C SER A 780 -42.63 -32.64 63.46
N TYR A 781 -42.41 -31.89 64.55
CA TYR A 781 -41.59 -30.68 64.58
C TYR A 781 -42.00 -29.68 63.49
N THR A 782 -43.31 -29.56 63.27
CA THR A 782 -43.88 -28.65 62.26
C THR A 782 -44.76 -27.60 62.92
N VAL A 783 -44.67 -26.37 62.43
CA VAL A 783 -45.59 -25.26 62.72
C VAL A 783 -46.41 -24.99 61.46
N SER A 784 -47.73 -24.88 61.59
CA SER A 784 -48.64 -24.65 60.46
C SER A 784 -49.66 -23.56 60.81
N VAL A 785 -50.19 -22.86 59.79
CA VAL A 785 -51.29 -21.89 59.95
C VAL A 785 -52.63 -22.62 60.02
N LYS A 786 -53.52 -22.14 60.90
CA LYS A 786 -54.89 -22.65 61.04
C LYS A 786 -55.92 -21.77 60.34
N TYR A 787 -55.66 -20.46 60.29
CA TYR A 787 -56.43 -19.41 59.60
C TYR A 787 -55.46 -18.29 59.25
N ALA A 788 -55.27 -17.96 57.97
CA ALA A 788 -54.38 -16.89 57.54
C ALA A 788 -55.06 -15.51 57.58
#